data_AF-A0A7G3FFK9-F1
#
_entry.id   AF-A0A7G3FFK9-F1
#
_cell.length_a   1.000
_cell.length_b   1.000
_cell.length_c   1.000
_cell.angle_alpha   90.00
_cell.angle_beta   90.00
_cell.angle_gamma   90.00
#
_symmetry.space_group_name_H-M   'P 1'
#
loop_
_entity.id
_entity.type
_entity.pdbx_description
1 polymer ?
#
loop_
_entity_poly.entity_id
_entity_poly.type
_entity_poly.pdbx_seq_one_letter_code
_entity_poly.pdbx_strand_id
1 'polypeptide(L)'
;MVKMNVTREEAENSLAQARASFFSGQLESSYRILKRLEHSGYEACFVALLLSQIFLKKGGLQNAKIYAEKALTDKRFEGDALATLVEILLRQGNIADAKDVFKKYGASEGAVEKLRALLEERINLAEGQYESAIVNISELVVMDRNFLLAREACRMGHEMFRTHENPARYCEFIDALGLNITREDHRSSQIIEPPQGVIDIIIPIYNGLSDLKACLKSLEAWREPCQGKIILVDDCSNEETKEFLHDYSKSQTNSIIIRNTVNLGFTRSVEKGIEASSEPYFLLLNSDTIVTPGWLSGLWRALAFDTDAALAGPFSNNAFCQSLLPPEYDWSANELDDLTPQRLACLVRAHGKRCYPRIPFLSGFCLLVEREAYKASGGLDSANYPFGYWEVQDLSLKLLDMGRYGVLADDVYVHHRSGGSSDNSRRERLISDGLRKLASSYGAVRVLAAEEISQSNVVVQEMISTVRSFLDERRREATKHFTVENTSSLNGQASRTWLKIGNIEFSGNNVCIFAAYAPDGALSELTQDYLKALRSNGLRLIVSLACRNIDVVVDPKWLEYADDVLIRENSGFDFGSWADVLRDRPALWQADRLLFANDSVVPIKKINNVLQTVRLTSAGFFAMTDCFLDGYHAQSYFFGWTGANIKSSVLKAFWEGIDYCSTKAEVISQYEKKIIHLSKLLPDATTHIFFATTDILGPSAAFLEEFSITHTGWRALLENGCPFVKSRLLSAGSDVISDLSEYTETSLGALLTHAETVRFDRL
;
A
#
# COMPACT_ATOMS: atom_id res chain seq x y z
N MET A 1 -10.42 -30.12 24.91
CA MET A 1 -8.98 -30.01 24.55
C MET A 1 -8.59 -31.26 23.80
N VAL A 2 -8.83 -31.30 22.50
CA VAL A 2 -8.38 -32.41 21.63
C VAL A 2 -7.11 -31.90 20.95
N LYS A 3 -5.98 -32.56 21.18
CA LYS A 3 -4.77 -32.32 20.39
C LYS A 3 -5.11 -32.75 18.96
N MET A 4 -5.29 -31.79 18.04
CA MET A 4 -5.37 -32.12 16.62
C MET A 4 -4.04 -32.79 16.24
N ASN A 5 -4.12 -34.07 15.88
CA ASN A 5 -2.99 -34.80 15.30
C ASN A 5 -2.81 -34.32 13.86
N VAL A 6 -2.24 -33.12 13.69
CA VAL A 6 -1.75 -32.67 12.39
C VAL A 6 -0.65 -33.65 11.98
N THR A 7 -0.77 -34.23 10.80
CA THR A 7 0.29 -35.13 10.31
C THR A 7 1.58 -34.33 10.13
N ARG A 8 2.73 -34.99 10.27
CA ARG A 8 4.04 -34.32 10.15
C ARG A 8 4.19 -33.61 8.80
N GLU A 9 3.68 -34.21 7.73
CA GLU A 9 3.70 -33.67 6.36
C GLU A 9 2.82 -32.41 6.21
N GLU A 10 1.63 -32.38 6.80
CA GLU A 10 0.77 -31.20 6.81
C GLU A 10 1.37 -30.05 7.64
N ALA A 11 2.05 -30.39 8.75
CA ALA A 11 2.73 -29.41 9.59
C ALA A 11 3.96 -28.81 8.88
N GLU A 12 4.72 -29.64 8.14
CA GLU A 12 5.84 -29.21 7.28
C GLU A 12 5.38 -28.26 6.18
N ASN A 13 4.31 -28.61 5.45
CA ASN A 13 3.75 -27.77 4.39
C ASN A 13 3.19 -26.43 4.94
N SER A 14 2.50 -26.49 6.07
CA SER A 14 2.00 -25.29 6.75
C SER A 14 3.14 -24.38 7.21
N LEU A 15 4.22 -24.94 7.73
CA LEU A 15 5.38 -24.16 8.17
C LEU A 15 6.10 -23.51 6.98
N ALA A 16 6.25 -24.23 5.86
CA ALA A 16 6.83 -23.68 4.63
C ALA A 16 6.00 -22.50 4.09
N GLN A 17 4.67 -22.63 4.08
CA GLN A 17 3.76 -21.56 3.70
C GLN A 17 3.86 -20.35 4.64
N ALA A 18 3.87 -20.59 5.96
CA ALA A 18 4.03 -19.53 6.95
C ALA A 18 5.35 -18.75 6.75
N ARG A 19 6.43 -19.47 6.42
CA ARG A 19 7.74 -18.90 6.15
C ARG A 19 7.72 -18.04 4.88
N ALA A 20 7.16 -18.54 3.79
CA ALA A 20 7.01 -17.78 2.55
C ALA A 20 6.19 -16.49 2.76
N SER A 21 5.10 -16.57 3.52
CA SER A 21 4.30 -15.39 3.89
C SER A 21 5.07 -14.40 4.77
N PHE A 22 5.89 -14.89 5.71
CA PHE A 22 6.71 -14.02 6.56
C PHE A 22 7.74 -13.22 5.73
N PHE A 23 8.51 -13.90 4.88
CA PHE A 23 9.57 -13.27 4.08
C PHE A 23 9.06 -12.38 2.95
N SER A 24 7.83 -12.57 2.49
CA SER A 24 7.15 -11.68 1.53
C SER A 24 6.44 -10.49 2.18
N GLY A 25 6.61 -10.28 3.49
CA GLY A 25 5.98 -9.17 4.22
C GLY A 25 4.51 -9.39 4.57
N GLN A 26 3.93 -10.56 4.28
CA GLN A 26 2.55 -10.93 4.61
C GLN A 26 2.44 -11.44 6.05
N LEU A 27 2.77 -10.58 7.01
CA LEU A 27 2.94 -10.93 8.43
C LEU A 27 1.69 -11.54 9.07
N GLU A 28 0.49 -11.10 8.69
CA GLU A 28 -0.77 -11.60 9.24
C GLU A 28 -1.14 -13.00 8.70
N SER A 29 -0.87 -13.25 7.42
CA SER A 29 -1.01 -14.60 6.83
C SER A 29 -0.09 -15.58 7.53
N SER A 30 1.16 -15.17 7.76
CA SER A 30 2.13 -15.95 8.53
C SER A 30 1.64 -16.19 9.97
N TYR A 31 1.20 -15.14 10.68
CA TYR A 31 0.68 -15.21 12.05
C TYR A 31 -0.42 -16.28 12.22
N ARG A 32 -1.42 -16.29 11.33
CA ARG A 32 -2.55 -17.23 11.41
C ARG A 32 -2.15 -18.69 11.19
N ILE A 33 -1.13 -18.93 10.37
CA ILE A 33 -0.60 -20.28 10.15
C ILE A 33 0.23 -20.72 11.36
N LEU A 34 1.10 -19.83 11.84
CA LEU A 34 1.96 -20.07 13.00
C LEU A 34 1.18 -20.31 14.30
N LYS A 35 0.10 -19.55 14.55
CA LYS A 35 -0.76 -19.77 15.74
C LYS A 35 -1.46 -21.13 15.71
N ARG A 36 -1.75 -21.70 14.53
CA ARG A 36 -2.30 -23.07 14.41
C ARG A 36 -1.21 -24.12 14.67
N LEU A 37 -0.01 -23.92 14.11
CA LEU A 37 1.16 -24.78 14.37
C LEU A 37 1.62 -24.74 15.82
N GLU A 38 1.41 -23.63 16.53
CA GLU A 38 1.75 -23.54 17.96
C GLU A 38 1.03 -24.60 18.80
N HIS A 39 -0.22 -24.93 18.46
CA HIS A 39 -1.02 -25.90 19.19
C HIS A 39 -0.63 -27.36 18.89
N SER A 40 0.00 -27.63 17.73
CA SER A 40 0.48 -28.97 17.37
C SER A 40 1.83 -29.30 18.00
N GLY A 41 2.60 -28.28 18.43
CA GLY A 41 3.95 -28.45 18.98
C GLY A 41 5.02 -28.76 17.93
N TYR A 42 4.65 -28.78 16.64
CA TYR A 42 5.59 -29.00 15.54
C TYR A 42 6.52 -27.79 15.36
N GLU A 43 7.84 -28.00 15.39
CA GLU A 43 8.85 -26.93 15.30
C GLU A 43 8.54 -25.75 16.24
N ALA A 44 8.08 -26.04 17.46
CA ALA A 44 7.49 -25.07 18.39
C ALA A 44 8.37 -23.83 18.65
N CYS A 45 9.70 -24.00 18.69
CA CYS A 45 10.64 -22.90 18.91
C CYS A 45 10.81 -22.02 17.67
N PHE A 46 10.80 -22.61 16.47
CA PHE A 46 10.82 -21.84 15.22
C PHE A 46 9.53 -21.06 15.01
N VAL A 47 8.39 -21.71 15.31
CA VAL A 47 7.08 -21.07 15.29
C VAL A 47 7.03 -19.89 16.27
N ALA A 48 7.55 -20.09 17.49
CA ALA A 48 7.67 -19.02 18.47
C ALA A 48 8.59 -17.88 17.98
N LEU A 49 9.71 -18.19 17.34
CA LEU A 49 10.59 -17.16 16.76
C LEU A 49 9.85 -16.29 15.75
N LEU A 50 9.16 -16.88 14.77
CA LEU A 50 8.44 -16.11 13.75
C LEU A 50 7.29 -15.30 14.36
N LEU A 51 6.57 -15.85 15.35
CA LEU A 51 5.54 -15.11 16.09
C LEU A 51 6.13 -13.90 16.83
N SER A 52 7.30 -14.05 17.46
CA SER A 52 7.96 -12.95 18.17
C SER A 52 8.30 -11.78 17.24
N GLN A 53 8.82 -12.07 16.04
CA GLN A 53 9.18 -11.07 15.04
C GLN A 53 7.95 -10.37 14.46
N ILE A 54 6.83 -11.09 14.28
CA ILE A 54 5.55 -10.51 13.87
C ILE A 54 5.03 -9.54 14.93
N PHE A 55 4.96 -9.96 16.19
CA PHE A 55 4.49 -9.09 17.28
C PHE A 55 5.36 -7.85 17.44
N LEU A 56 6.68 -7.99 17.30
CA LEU A 56 7.61 -6.86 17.34
C LEU A 56 7.31 -5.83 16.23
N LYS A 57 7.13 -6.29 14.98
CA LYS A 57 6.76 -5.43 13.84
C LYS A 57 5.40 -4.75 14.01
N LYS A 58 4.47 -5.36 14.74
CA LYS A 58 3.13 -4.82 15.05
C LYS A 58 3.08 -3.98 16.34
N GLY A 59 4.21 -3.77 17.02
CA GLY A 59 4.29 -3.00 18.27
C GLY A 59 3.81 -3.76 19.53
N GLY A 60 3.50 -5.05 19.43
CA GLY A 60 3.08 -5.90 20.53
C GLY A 60 4.25 -6.40 21.40
N LEU A 61 4.98 -5.48 22.03
CA LEU A 61 6.27 -5.75 22.70
C LEU A 61 6.18 -6.87 23.77
N GLN A 62 5.09 -6.92 24.54
CA GLN A 62 4.93 -7.93 25.60
C GLN A 62 4.79 -9.35 25.04
N ASN A 63 3.97 -9.52 24.00
CA ASN A 63 3.82 -10.82 23.35
C ASN A 63 5.10 -11.19 22.60
N ALA A 64 5.72 -10.23 21.91
CA ALA A 64 6.99 -10.44 21.23
C ALA A 64 8.05 -11.03 22.19
N LYS A 65 8.14 -10.49 23.41
CA LYS A 65 9.07 -10.98 24.45
C LYS A 65 8.78 -12.42 24.85
N ILE A 66 7.53 -12.74 25.17
CA ILE A 66 7.11 -14.09 25.58
C ILE A 66 7.51 -15.14 24.53
N TYR A 67 7.24 -14.85 23.25
CA TYR A 67 7.56 -15.79 22.17
C TYR A 67 9.07 -15.87 21.89
N ALA A 68 9.81 -14.78 22.02
CA ALA A 68 11.26 -14.81 21.84
C ALA A 68 11.95 -15.61 22.96
N GLU A 69 11.51 -15.45 24.21
CA GLU A 69 12.00 -16.26 25.35
C GLU A 69 11.68 -17.75 25.17
N LYS A 70 10.52 -18.08 24.60
CA LYS A 70 10.15 -19.47 24.26
C LYS A 70 11.07 -20.05 23.17
N ALA A 71 11.45 -19.25 22.17
CA ALA A 71 12.33 -19.66 21.09
C ALA A 71 13.77 -19.94 21.57
N LEU A 72 14.25 -19.28 22.64
CA LEU A 72 15.58 -19.52 23.24
C LEU A 72 15.81 -20.95 23.74
N THR A 73 14.74 -21.72 23.93
CA THR A 73 14.85 -23.12 24.39
C THR A 73 15.46 -24.05 23.33
N ASP A 74 15.56 -23.60 22.08
CA ASP A 74 16.20 -24.33 20.98
C ASP A 74 17.44 -23.59 20.45
N LYS A 75 18.60 -24.25 20.55
CA LYS A 75 19.90 -23.71 20.12
C LYS A 75 19.96 -23.36 18.63
N ARG A 76 19.08 -23.91 17.78
CA ARG A 76 19.01 -23.56 16.36
C ARG A 76 18.56 -22.12 16.12
N PHE A 77 17.78 -21.55 17.04
CA PHE A 77 17.16 -20.22 16.91
C PHE A 77 17.63 -19.22 17.96
N GLU A 78 18.56 -19.64 18.81
CA GLU A 78 19.09 -18.85 19.93
C GLU A 78 19.57 -17.47 19.46
N GLY A 79 20.28 -17.39 18.32
CA GLY A 79 20.68 -16.13 17.70
C GLY A 79 19.47 -15.23 17.40
N ASP A 80 18.62 -15.59 16.45
CA ASP A 80 17.47 -14.76 16.03
C ASP A 80 16.53 -14.37 17.19
N ALA A 81 16.38 -15.24 18.18
CA ALA A 81 15.58 -14.97 19.38
C ALA A 81 16.25 -13.92 20.29
N LEU A 82 17.57 -14.04 20.54
CA LEU A 82 18.33 -13.03 21.26
C LEU A 82 18.32 -11.68 20.52
N ALA A 83 18.45 -11.68 19.19
CA ALA A 83 18.32 -10.48 18.35
C ALA A 83 16.98 -9.77 18.54
N THR A 84 15.89 -10.55 18.50
CA THR A 84 14.52 -10.05 18.68
C THR A 84 14.35 -9.47 20.10
N LEU A 85 14.92 -10.11 21.12
CA LEU A 85 14.88 -9.62 22.51
C LEU A 85 15.63 -8.30 22.70
N VAL A 86 16.82 -8.14 22.08
CA VAL A 86 17.55 -6.87 22.10
C VAL A 86 16.66 -5.74 21.56
N GLU A 87 16.06 -5.93 20.39
CA GLU A 87 15.19 -4.92 19.76
C GLU A 87 13.96 -4.58 20.62
N ILE A 88 13.34 -5.56 21.28
CA ILE A 88 12.23 -5.34 22.22
C ILE A 88 12.68 -4.47 23.40
N LEU A 89 13.80 -4.81 24.02
CA LEU A 89 14.33 -4.12 25.20
C LEU A 89 14.72 -2.67 24.87
N LEU A 90 15.31 -2.44 23.69
CA LEU A 90 15.62 -1.10 23.21
C LEU A 90 14.36 -0.25 23.02
N ARG A 91 13.29 -0.81 22.43
CA ARG A 91 11.99 -0.12 22.29
C ARG A 91 11.30 0.17 23.63
N GLN A 92 11.63 -0.59 24.67
CA GLN A 92 11.18 -0.34 26.05
C GLN A 92 12.06 0.66 26.81
N GLY A 93 13.15 1.15 26.22
CA GLY A 93 14.13 2.01 26.88
C GLY A 93 15.04 1.30 27.88
N ASN A 94 15.06 -0.03 27.90
CA ASN A 94 15.85 -0.82 28.84
C ASN A 94 17.20 -1.26 28.23
N ILE A 95 18.12 -0.31 28.16
CA ILE A 95 19.41 -0.47 27.47
C ILE A 95 20.33 -1.46 28.20
N ALA A 96 20.34 -1.46 29.55
CA ALA A 96 21.19 -2.32 30.34
C ALA A 96 20.88 -3.81 30.09
N ASP A 97 19.60 -4.18 30.13
CA ASP A 97 19.17 -5.54 29.83
C ASP A 97 19.43 -5.89 28.36
N ALA A 98 19.24 -4.95 27.43
CA ALA A 98 19.54 -5.16 26.02
C ALA A 98 21.02 -5.53 25.81
N LYS A 99 21.95 -4.86 26.51
CA LYS A 99 23.37 -5.20 26.49
C LYS A 99 23.67 -6.58 27.06
N ASP A 100 23.02 -6.95 28.16
CA ASP A 100 23.23 -8.26 28.77
C ASP A 100 22.69 -9.41 27.92
N VAL A 101 21.61 -9.18 27.16
CA VAL A 101 21.13 -10.10 26.14
C VAL A 101 22.09 -10.13 24.94
N PHE A 102 22.56 -8.98 24.46
CA PHE A 102 23.51 -8.88 23.35
C PHE A 102 24.83 -9.62 23.63
N LYS A 103 25.37 -9.56 24.85
CA LYS A 103 26.57 -10.33 25.25
C LYS A 103 26.41 -11.83 25.08
N LYS A 104 25.19 -12.35 25.16
CA LYS A 104 24.88 -13.78 24.97
C LYS A 104 24.77 -14.15 23.48
N TYR A 105 24.60 -13.16 22.60
CA TYR A 105 24.58 -13.37 21.17
C TYR A 105 25.98 -13.79 20.72
N GLY A 106 26.11 -15.00 20.14
CA GLY A 106 27.39 -15.60 19.75
C GLY A 106 28.02 -14.97 18.50
N ALA A 107 29.33 -15.11 18.33
CA ALA A 107 30.02 -14.77 17.09
C ALA A 107 29.82 -15.91 16.09
N SER A 108 29.18 -15.63 14.96
CA SER A 108 28.97 -16.60 13.89
C SER A 108 29.05 -15.91 12.51
N GLU A 109 29.46 -16.67 11.50
CA GLU A 109 29.77 -16.18 10.15
C GLU A 109 28.51 -15.88 9.32
N GLY A 110 28.59 -14.89 8.42
CA GLY A 110 27.59 -14.68 7.35
C GLY A 110 26.42 -13.74 7.73
N ALA A 111 25.18 -14.14 7.44
CA ALA A 111 23.99 -13.28 7.66
C ALA A 111 23.77 -12.90 9.14
N VAL A 112 24.21 -13.75 10.05
CA VAL A 112 24.11 -13.55 11.51
C VAL A 112 25.05 -12.43 11.97
N GLU A 113 26.18 -12.24 11.28
CA GLU A 113 27.16 -11.18 11.53
C GLU A 113 26.61 -9.78 11.19
N LYS A 114 25.94 -9.64 10.03
CA LYS A 114 25.30 -8.38 9.64
C LYS A 114 24.22 -7.93 10.62
N LEU A 115 23.39 -8.88 11.08
CA LEU A 115 22.35 -8.60 12.06
C LEU A 115 22.95 -8.26 13.43
N ARG A 116 24.01 -8.96 13.85
CA ARG A 116 24.76 -8.63 15.07
C ARG A 116 25.30 -7.20 15.02
N ALA A 117 25.97 -6.83 13.93
CA ALA A 117 26.51 -5.49 13.73
C ALA A 117 25.39 -4.44 13.79
N LEU A 118 24.25 -4.69 13.12
CA LEU A 118 23.11 -3.78 13.20
C LEU A 118 22.61 -3.62 14.65
N LEU A 119 22.48 -4.70 15.41
CA LEU A 119 21.99 -4.65 16.79
C LEU A 119 22.96 -3.92 17.73
N GLU A 120 24.26 -4.09 17.53
CA GLU A 120 25.28 -3.34 18.25
C GLU A 120 25.09 -1.84 18.02
N GLU A 121 24.89 -1.42 16.77
CA GLU A 121 24.63 -0.02 16.47
C GLU A 121 23.27 0.48 16.95
N ARG A 122 22.24 -0.38 16.98
CA ARG A 122 20.95 -0.04 17.61
C ARG A 122 21.09 0.24 19.11
N ILE A 123 21.97 -0.49 19.81
CA ILE A 123 22.31 -0.22 21.21
C ILE A 123 23.03 1.12 21.31
N ASN A 124 24.04 1.36 20.45
CA ASN A 124 24.79 2.63 20.43
C ASN A 124 23.88 3.84 20.19
N LEU A 125 22.90 3.74 19.27
CA LEU A 125 21.88 4.77 19.05
C LEU A 125 21.07 5.05 20.32
N ALA A 126 20.66 4.00 21.04
CA ALA A 126 19.90 4.15 22.29
C ALA A 126 20.74 4.79 23.41
N GLU A 127 22.06 4.62 23.39
CA GLU A 127 23.00 5.25 24.32
C GLU A 127 23.41 6.68 23.95
N GLY A 128 22.89 7.22 22.85
CA GLY A 128 23.23 8.55 22.37
C GLY A 128 24.53 8.61 21.57
N GLN A 129 25.12 7.48 21.20
CA GLN A 129 26.31 7.41 20.32
C GLN A 129 25.90 7.50 18.84
N TYR A 130 25.25 8.61 18.47
CA TYR A 130 24.60 8.73 17.16
C TYR A 130 25.58 8.75 15.98
N GLU A 131 26.66 9.54 16.06
CA GLU A 131 27.59 9.75 14.95
C GLU A 131 28.22 8.44 14.45
N SER A 132 28.84 7.68 15.36
CA SER A 132 29.47 6.39 15.03
C SER A 132 28.44 5.36 14.57
N ALA A 133 27.27 5.31 15.21
CA ALA A 133 26.25 4.35 14.84
C ALA A 133 25.65 4.60 13.46
N ILE A 134 25.38 5.86 13.11
CA ILE A 134 24.91 6.22 11.77
C ILE A 134 25.96 5.87 10.71
N VAL A 135 27.25 6.12 10.98
CA VAL A 135 28.35 5.72 10.08
C VAL A 135 28.34 4.21 9.83
N ASN A 136 28.31 3.42 10.90
CA ASN A 136 28.38 1.96 10.79
C ASN A 136 27.12 1.35 10.16
N ILE A 137 25.93 1.86 10.50
CA ILE A 137 24.66 1.44 9.89
C ILE A 137 24.65 1.77 8.39
N SER A 138 25.23 2.90 7.99
CA SER A 138 25.29 3.31 6.58
C SER A 138 26.05 2.30 5.73
N GLU A 139 27.16 1.77 6.23
CA GLU A 139 27.93 0.71 5.57
C GLU A 139 27.09 -0.56 5.38
N LEU A 140 26.31 -0.94 6.39
CA LEU A 140 25.41 -2.11 6.30
C LEU A 140 24.35 -1.94 5.20
N VAL A 141 23.79 -0.73 5.04
CA VAL A 141 22.80 -0.42 3.99
C VAL A 141 23.41 -0.51 2.60
N VAL A 142 24.66 -0.06 2.42
CA VAL A 142 25.35 -0.11 1.12
C VAL A 142 25.76 -1.53 0.76
N MET A 143 26.22 -2.32 1.74
CA MET A 143 26.55 -3.74 1.54
C MET A 143 25.34 -4.53 1.06
N ASP A 144 24.16 -4.24 1.60
CA ASP A 144 22.91 -4.92 1.25
C ASP A 144 21.72 -3.95 1.22
N ARG A 145 21.39 -3.45 0.02
CA ARG A 145 20.27 -2.51 -0.18
C ARG A 145 18.93 -3.10 0.26
N ASN A 146 18.78 -4.43 0.21
CA ASN A 146 17.55 -5.13 0.60
C ASN A 146 17.48 -5.38 2.11
N PHE A 147 18.51 -4.98 2.87
CA PHE A 147 18.48 -5.02 4.32
C PHE A 147 17.64 -3.88 4.89
N LEU A 148 16.32 -4.01 4.73
CA LEU A 148 15.32 -3.00 5.11
C LEU A 148 15.47 -2.53 6.56
N LEU A 149 15.86 -3.43 7.48
CA LEU A 149 16.09 -3.11 8.89
C LEU A 149 17.24 -2.12 9.10
N ALA A 150 18.32 -2.22 8.31
CA ALA A 150 19.42 -1.26 8.38
C ALA A 150 18.98 0.12 7.85
N ARG A 151 18.16 0.17 6.80
CA ARG A 151 17.60 1.43 6.29
C ARG A 151 16.68 2.10 7.31
N GLU A 152 15.79 1.32 7.94
CA GLU A 152 14.92 1.81 9.01
C GLU A 152 15.75 2.34 10.19
N ALA A 153 16.77 1.59 10.62
CA ALA A 153 17.68 1.99 11.69
C ALA A 153 18.45 3.27 11.35
N CYS A 154 18.88 3.44 10.10
CA CYS A 154 19.57 4.65 9.63
C CYS A 154 18.68 5.86 9.78
N ARG A 155 17.44 5.79 9.27
CA ARG A 155 16.43 6.86 9.39
C ARG A 155 16.15 7.19 10.86
N MET A 156 15.87 6.18 11.68
CA MET A 156 15.64 6.35 13.11
C MET A 156 16.84 7.01 13.80
N GLY A 157 18.07 6.61 13.46
CA GLY A 157 19.28 7.20 14.01
C GLY A 157 19.40 8.69 13.71
N HIS A 158 19.15 9.10 12.47
CA HIS A 158 19.11 10.51 12.09
C HIS A 158 18.00 11.28 12.83
N GLU A 159 16.81 10.72 12.96
CA GLU A 159 15.69 11.34 13.67
C GLU A 159 15.99 11.52 15.17
N MET A 160 16.48 10.46 15.83
CA MET A 160 16.87 10.49 17.24
C MET A 160 17.99 11.52 17.47
N PHE A 161 19.00 11.57 16.60
CA PHE A 161 20.11 12.51 16.74
C PHE A 161 19.64 13.96 16.56
N ARG A 162 18.80 14.22 15.55
CA ARG A 162 18.25 15.55 15.25
C ARG A 162 17.36 16.09 16.38
N THR A 163 16.61 15.21 17.05
CA THR A 163 15.66 15.57 18.12
C THR A 163 16.25 15.44 19.53
N HIS A 164 17.52 15.07 19.65
CA HIS A 164 18.21 14.95 20.92
C HIS A 164 18.42 16.31 21.61
N GLU A 165 18.88 16.30 22.87
CA GLU A 165 19.04 17.49 23.72
C GLU A 165 19.94 18.58 23.10
N ASN A 166 20.82 18.23 22.17
CA ASN A 166 21.70 19.16 21.45
C ASN A 166 21.55 19.07 19.91
N PRO A 167 20.53 19.70 19.31
CA PRO A 167 20.32 19.70 17.85
C PRO A 167 21.46 20.34 17.06
N ALA A 168 22.23 21.26 17.66
CA ALA A 168 23.38 21.90 16.99
C ALA A 168 24.46 20.88 16.62
N ARG A 169 24.62 19.82 17.43
CA ARG A 169 25.58 18.76 17.16
C ARG A 169 25.24 17.95 15.91
N TYR A 170 23.95 17.74 15.64
CA TYR A 170 23.50 17.12 14.39
C TYR A 170 23.88 17.99 13.18
N CYS A 171 23.70 19.32 13.27
CA CYS A 171 24.13 20.24 12.22
C CYS A 171 25.63 20.18 11.97
N GLU A 172 26.46 20.20 13.02
CA GLU A 172 27.92 20.04 12.90
C GLU A 172 28.31 18.73 12.21
N PHE A 173 27.62 17.62 12.54
CA PHE A 173 27.82 16.33 11.90
C PHE A 173 27.49 16.39 10.40
N ILE A 174 26.35 16.97 10.03
CA ILE A 174 25.95 17.14 8.63
C ILE A 174 26.90 18.07 7.86
N ASP A 175 27.39 19.12 8.49
CA ASP A 175 28.36 20.04 7.90
C ASP A 175 29.73 19.38 7.72
N ALA A 176 30.15 18.53 8.67
CA ALA A 176 31.36 17.71 8.54
C ALA A 176 31.27 16.68 7.39
N LEU A 177 30.07 16.24 7.03
CA LEU A 177 29.80 15.43 5.83
C LEU A 177 29.79 16.27 4.53
N GLY A 178 30.02 17.58 4.61
CA GLY A 178 30.05 18.46 3.44
C GLY A 178 28.69 18.58 2.74
N LEU A 179 27.59 18.49 3.51
CA LEU A 179 26.24 18.66 2.96
C LEU A 179 25.74 20.10 3.12
N ASN A 180 26.21 20.86 4.13
CA ASN A 180 26.06 22.33 4.26
C ASN A 180 24.64 22.89 4.03
N ILE A 181 23.62 22.15 4.46
CA ILE A 181 22.18 22.44 4.22
C ILE A 181 21.58 23.29 5.35
N THR A 182 22.35 23.51 6.43
CA THR A 182 21.91 24.09 7.70
C THR A 182 22.11 25.60 7.78
N ARG A 183 22.78 26.23 6.80
CA ARG A 183 22.91 27.69 6.74
C ARG A 183 21.52 28.29 6.70
N GLU A 184 21.20 29.09 7.72
CA GLU A 184 19.90 29.75 7.87
C GLU A 184 19.42 30.27 6.52
N ASP A 185 18.24 29.80 6.10
CA ASP A 185 17.51 30.37 4.97
C ASP A 185 17.44 31.88 5.20
N HIS A 186 18.27 32.65 4.50
CA HIS A 186 18.12 34.09 4.45
C HIS A 186 16.84 34.35 3.66
N ARG A 187 15.73 34.36 4.41
CA ARG A 187 14.37 34.58 3.92
C ARG A 187 14.28 36.00 3.39
N SER A 188 14.55 36.18 2.11
CA SER A 188 14.01 37.32 1.39
C SER A 188 12.51 37.11 1.22
N SER A 189 11.70 37.94 1.89
CA SER A 189 10.26 37.99 1.68
C SER A 189 9.87 38.64 0.35
N GLN A 190 10.81 38.80 -0.59
CA GLN A 190 10.56 39.44 -1.87
C GLN A 190 10.17 38.38 -2.89
N ILE A 191 9.04 38.62 -3.56
CA ILE A 191 8.67 37.89 -4.77
C ILE A 191 9.73 38.22 -5.81
N ILE A 192 10.56 37.23 -6.16
CA ILE A 192 11.55 37.36 -7.23
C ILE A 192 10.84 37.00 -8.53
N GLU A 193 10.76 37.94 -9.47
CA GLU A 193 10.35 37.61 -10.84
C GLU A 193 11.42 36.72 -11.49
N PRO A 194 11.04 35.74 -12.32
CA PRO A 194 12.03 34.92 -13.00
C PRO A 194 12.95 35.82 -13.84
N PRO A 195 14.26 35.50 -13.93
CA PRO A 195 15.17 36.24 -14.79
C PRO A 195 14.72 36.27 -16.25
N GLN A 196 15.24 37.24 -17.01
CA GLN A 196 15.04 37.29 -18.46
C GLN A 196 16.04 36.38 -19.18
N GLY A 197 15.58 35.73 -20.25
CA GLY A 197 16.39 34.90 -21.14
C GLY A 197 15.62 33.67 -21.60
N VAL A 198 16.35 32.65 -22.08
CA VAL A 198 15.77 31.41 -22.61
C VAL A 198 16.43 30.19 -21.98
N ILE A 199 15.66 29.11 -21.86
CA ILE A 199 16.07 27.81 -21.33
C ILE A 199 15.78 26.76 -22.40
N ASP A 200 16.81 26.07 -22.86
CA ASP A 200 16.63 24.92 -23.75
C ASP A 200 16.13 23.71 -22.95
N ILE A 201 15.22 22.94 -23.55
CA ILE A 201 14.62 21.74 -22.96
C ILE A 201 15.20 20.52 -23.66
N ILE A 202 15.80 19.60 -22.89
CA ILE A 202 16.42 18.38 -23.38
C ILE A 202 15.56 17.18 -22.96
N ILE A 203 15.10 16.41 -23.94
CA ILE A 203 14.20 15.26 -23.73
C ILE A 203 14.86 13.99 -24.30
N PRO A 204 15.42 13.11 -23.45
CA PRO A 204 15.86 11.78 -23.89
C PRO A 204 14.65 10.88 -24.12
N ILE A 205 14.69 10.09 -25.19
CA ILE A 205 13.56 9.28 -25.66
C ILE A 205 14.03 7.85 -25.92
N TYR A 206 13.36 6.88 -25.32
CA TYR A 206 13.53 5.47 -25.64
C TYR A 206 12.17 4.76 -25.68
N ASN A 207 11.59 4.67 -26.88
CA ASN A 207 10.21 4.22 -27.10
C ASN A 207 9.19 5.07 -26.29
N GLY A 208 8.05 4.51 -25.91
CA GLY A 208 7.04 5.22 -25.11
C GLY A 208 6.28 6.30 -25.89
N LEU A 209 5.91 6.03 -27.15
CA LEU A 209 5.33 7.03 -28.04
C LEU A 209 4.08 7.73 -27.48
N SER A 210 3.21 7.00 -26.78
CA SER A 210 2.00 7.58 -26.17
C SER A 210 2.35 8.65 -25.14
N ASP A 211 3.30 8.36 -24.26
CA ASP A 211 3.75 9.28 -23.23
C ASP A 211 4.54 10.45 -23.83
N LEU A 212 5.40 10.20 -24.82
CA LEU A 212 6.09 11.26 -25.56
C LEU A 212 5.10 12.26 -26.20
N LYS A 213 4.05 11.76 -26.86
CA LYS A 213 3.00 12.61 -27.44
C LYS A 213 2.31 13.46 -26.38
N ALA A 214 2.03 12.89 -25.20
CA ALA A 214 1.44 13.63 -24.09
C ALA A 214 2.38 14.70 -23.54
N CYS A 215 3.68 14.39 -23.40
CA CYS A 215 4.72 15.33 -22.98
C CYS A 215 4.82 16.53 -23.93
N LEU A 216 5.00 16.29 -25.23
CA LEU A 216 5.09 17.36 -26.24
C LEU A 216 3.84 18.23 -26.29
N LYS A 217 2.64 17.61 -26.22
CA LYS A 217 1.37 18.35 -26.16
C LYS A 217 1.29 19.23 -24.91
N SER A 218 1.81 18.79 -23.78
CA SER A 218 1.82 19.59 -22.54
C SER A 218 2.78 20.78 -22.64
N LEU A 219 3.93 20.62 -23.29
CA LEU A 219 4.89 21.70 -23.57
C LEU A 219 4.31 22.77 -24.49
N GLU A 220 3.48 22.37 -25.47
CA GLU A 220 2.77 23.31 -26.34
C GLU A 220 1.65 24.03 -25.58
N ALA A 221 0.89 23.32 -24.76
CA ALA A 221 -0.23 23.87 -23.99
C ALA A 221 0.22 24.87 -22.91
N TRP A 222 1.37 24.64 -22.29
CA TRP A 222 1.93 25.46 -21.20
C TRP A 222 3.25 26.12 -21.59
N ARG A 223 3.35 26.56 -22.85
CA ARG A 223 4.52 27.27 -23.36
C ARG A 223 4.72 28.59 -22.63
N GLU A 224 5.94 28.85 -22.19
CA GLU A 224 6.30 30.09 -21.47
C GLU A 224 7.30 30.95 -22.27
N PRO A 225 7.38 32.27 -21.99
CA PRO A 225 8.31 33.16 -22.70
C PRO A 225 9.79 32.76 -22.58
N CYS A 226 10.16 32.12 -21.46
CA CYS A 226 11.50 31.62 -21.20
C CYS A 226 11.82 30.29 -21.90
N GLN A 227 10.87 29.69 -22.61
CA GLN A 227 11.07 28.41 -23.29
C GLN A 227 11.84 28.57 -24.60
N GLY A 228 13.08 28.06 -24.59
CA GLY A 228 14.00 28.03 -25.72
C GLY A 228 13.72 26.87 -26.69
N LYS A 229 14.78 26.25 -27.20
CA LYS A 229 14.68 25.13 -28.15
C LYS A 229 14.32 23.84 -27.42
N ILE A 230 13.57 22.97 -28.10
CA ILE A 230 13.33 21.60 -27.64
C ILE A 230 14.30 20.66 -28.35
N ILE A 231 15.18 20.02 -27.59
CA ILE A 231 16.20 19.09 -28.07
C ILE A 231 15.75 17.66 -27.73
N LEU A 232 15.29 16.95 -28.74
CA LEU A 232 14.80 15.57 -28.64
C LEU A 232 15.96 14.62 -28.96
N VAL A 233 16.33 13.76 -28.00
CA VAL A 233 17.40 12.77 -28.19
C VAL A 233 16.82 11.37 -28.21
N ASP A 234 16.65 10.82 -29.40
CA ASP A 234 16.11 9.49 -29.65
C ASP A 234 17.19 8.41 -29.54
N ASP A 235 17.12 7.62 -28.47
CA ASP A 235 18.10 6.59 -28.14
C ASP A 235 17.79 5.23 -28.80
N CYS A 236 17.77 5.22 -30.13
CA CYS A 236 17.47 4.04 -30.96
C CYS A 236 16.04 3.48 -30.81
N SER A 237 15.02 4.33 -30.68
CA SER A 237 13.62 3.89 -30.59
C SER A 237 13.14 3.12 -31.84
N ASN A 238 12.07 2.35 -31.65
CA ASN A 238 11.39 1.58 -32.70
C ASN A 238 10.89 2.46 -33.87
N GLU A 239 10.48 1.81 -34.97
CA GLU A 239 10.05 2.53 -36.19
C GLU A 239 8.85 3.46 -35.95
N GLU A 240 7.91 3.09 -35.08
CA GLU A 240 6.75 3.93 -34.75
C GLU A 240 7.17 5.28 -34.13
N THR A 241 8.08 5.26 -33.17
CA THR A 241 8.59 6.47 -32.51
C THR A 241 9.46 7.30 -33.45
N LYS A 242 10.25 6.62 -34.28
CA LYS A 242 11.12 7.23 -35.30
C LYS A 242 10.31 8.02 -36.34
N GLU A 243 9.28 7.41 -36.91
CA GLU A 243 8.41 8.04 -37.91
C GLU A 243 7.73 9.28 -37.33
N PHE A 244 7.21 9.17 -36.10
CA PHE A 244 6.62 10.30 -35.40
C PHE A 244 7.62 11.46 -35.21
N LEU A 245 8.84 11.19 -34.75
CA LEU A 245 9.86 12.23 -34.58
C LEU A 245 10.26 12.87 -35.92
N HIS A 246 10.36 12.08 -36.98
CA HIS A 246 10.64 12.59 -38.32
C HIS A 246 9.55 13.55 -38.80
N ASP A 247 8.27 13.23 -38.58
CA ASP A 247 7.18 14.12 -38.95
C ASP A 247 7.06 15.33 -38.01
N TYR A 248 7.37 15.16 -36.72
CA TYR A 248 7.48 16.27 -35.77
C TYR A 248 8.54 17.29 -36.23
N SER A 249 9.70 16.83 -36.70
CA SER A 249 10.78 17.71 -37.20
C SER A 249 10.37 18.59 -38.40
N LYS A 250 9.41 18.13 -39.21
CA LYS A 250 8.91 18.89 -40.37
C LYS A 250 7.91 19.98 -39.97
N SER A 251 7.18 19.75 -38.88
CA SER A 251 6.10 20.63 -38.42
C SER A 251 6.57 21.68 -37.42
N GLN A 252 7.71 21.48 -36.76
CA GLN A 252 8.21 22.37 -35.71
C GLN A 252 9.55 23.01 -36.09
N THR A 253 9.58 24.34 -36.11
CA THR A 253 10.79 25.12 -36.47
C THR A 253 11.74 25.37 -35.30
N ASN A 254 11.30 25.11 -34.06
CA ASN A 254 12.06 25.38 -32.83
C ASN A 254 12.44 24.09 -32.07
N SER A 255 12.76 23.03 -32.82
CA SER A 255 13.19 21.75 -32.26
C SER A 255 14.44 21.20 -32.96
N ILE A 256 15.31 20.55 -32.20
CA ILE A 256 16.46 19.80 -32.70
C ILE A 256 16.20 18.32 -32.39
N ILE A 257 16.41 17.43 -33.38
CA ILE A 257 16.28 15.99 -33.16
C ILE A 257 17.62 15.32 -33.42
N ILE A 258 18.10 14.59 -32.42
CA ILE A 258 19.34 13.81 -32.44
C ILE A 258 18.94 12.35 -32.30
N ARG A 259 19.39 11.48 -33.21
CA ARG A 259 19.11 10.04 -33.11
C ARG A 259 20.39 9.23 -32.92
N ASN A 260 20.41 8.39 -31.90
CA ASN A 260 21.43 7.37 -31.71
C ASN A 260 21.09 6.13 -32.52
N THR A 261 22.11 5.52 -33.13
CA THR A 261 21.96 4.28 -33.90
C THR A 261 21.93 3.02 -33.03
N VAL A 262 22.38 3.14 -31.77
CA VAL A 262 22.41 2.08 -30.76
C VAL A 262 21.96 2.66 -29.42
N ASN A 263 21.45 1.82 -28.52
CA ASN A 263 21.03 2.25 -27.18
C ASN A 263 22.28 2.62 -26.36
N LEU A 264 22.47 3.92 -26.14
CA LEU A 264 23.58 4.46 -25.35
C LEU A 264 23.23 4.57 -23.87
N GLY A 265 21.93 4.50 -23.53
CA GLY A 265 21.41 4.70 -22.20
C GLY A 265 21.05 6.16 -21.92
N PHE A 266 20.30 6.35 -20.84
CA PHE A 266 19.73 7.64 -20.43
C PHE A 266 20.80 8.74 -20.34
N THR A 267 21.85 8.53 -19.55
CA THR A 267 22.84 9.57 -19.23
C THR A 267 23.61 10.04 -20.45
N ARG A 268 24.02 9.11 -21.33
CA ARG A 268 24.72 9.45 -22.58
C ARG A 268 23.82 10.17 -23.58
N SER A 269 22.54 9.83 -23.59
CA SER A 269 21.56 10.52 -24.44
C SER A 269 21.32 11.95 -23.93
N VAL A 270 21.24 12.13 -22.61
CA VAL A 270 21.18 13.45 -21.98
C VAL A 270 22.41 14.29 -22.31
N GLU A 271 23.63 13.74 -22.16
CA GLU A 271 24.88 14.46 -22.48
C GLU A 271 24.90 14.97 -23.93
N LYS A 272 24.50 14.15 -24.90
CA LYS A 272 24.38 14.59 -26.31
C LYS A 272 23.39 15.75 -26.50
N GLY A 273 22.30 15.75 -25.73
CA GLY A 273 21.35 16.85 -25.72
C GLY A 273 21.96 18.13 -25.14
N ILE A 274 22.73 18.00 -24.05
CA ILE A 274 23.44 19.12 -23.41
C ILE A 274 24.48 19.75 -24.35
N GLU A 275 25.21 18.92 -25.10
CA GLU A 275 26.17 19.35 -26.13
C GLU A 275 25.52 20.17 -27.26
N ALA A 276 24.26 19.85 -27.61
CA ALA A 276 23.50 20.57 -28.63
C ALA A 276 22.83 21.86 -28.12
N SER A 277 22.78 22.05 -26.80
CA SER A 277 22.23 23.25 -26.17
C SER A 277 23.31 24.31 -25.97
N SER A 278 22.98 25.57 -26.27
CA SER A 278 23.89 26.72 -26.11
C SER A 278 23.58 27.62 -24.92
N GLU A 279 22.40 27.48 -24.33
CA GLU A 279 21.89 28.46 -23.36
C GLU A 279 22.55 28.35 -21.99
N PRO A 280 22.70 29.46 -21.23
CA PRO A 280 23.31 29.44 -19.89
C PRO A 280 22.61 28.52 -18.89
N TYR A 281 21.33 28.22 -19.14
CA TYR A 281 20.51 27.30 -18.38
C TYR A 281 19.86 26.30 -19.33
N PHE A 282 19.77 25.05 -18.92
CA PHE A 282 19.07 24.01 -19.66
C PHE A 282 18.24 23.16 -18.69
N LEU A 283 17.16 22.58 -19.21
CA LEU A 283 16.28 21.72 -18.44
C LEU A 283 16.36 20.29 -18.97
N LEU A 284 16.60 19.34 -18.08
CA LEU A 284 16.43 17.92 -18.33
C LEU A 284 14.97 17.56 -18.05
N LEU A 285 14.27 16.97 -19.02
CA LEU A 285 12.88 16.58 -18.89
C LEU A 285 12.64 15.19 -19.48
N ASN A 286 12.17 14.25 -18.67
CA ASN A 286 11.84 12.92 -19.16
C ASN A 286 10.69 12.96 -20.17
N SER A 287 10.71 12.03 -21.13
CA SER A 287 9.71 11.93 -22.20
C SER A 287 8.32 11.51 -21.70
N ASP A 288 8.19 11.04 -20.47
CA ASP A 288 6.96 10.55 -19.84
C ASP A 288 6.39 11.53 -18.79
N THR A 289 6.65 12.82 -18.97
CA THR A 289 6.16 13.89 -18.10
C THR A 289 4.97 14.64 -18.68
N ILE A 290 4.17 15.28 -17.82
CA ILE A 290 3.17 16.29 -18.19
C ILE A 290 3.52 17.56 -17.40
N VAL A 291 3.97 18.59 -18.10
CA VAL A 291 4.20 19.91 -17.49
C VAL A 291 2.86 20.62 -17.23
N THR A 292 2.87 21.56 -16.29
CA THR A 292 1.65 22.25 -15.81
C THR A 292 1.83 23.78 -15.86
N PRO A 293 0.80 24.61 -15.63
CA PRO A 293 0.93 26.06 -15.75
C PRO A 293 1.99 26.64 -14.81
N GLY A 294 2.86 27.53 -15.31
CA GLY A 294 3.84 28.26 -14.52
C GLY A 294 5.02 27.41 -14.05
N TRP A 295 5.34 26.34 -14.78
CA TRP A 295 6.31 25.32 -14.38
C TRP A 295 7.76 25.75 -14.59
N LEU A 296 8.08 26.30 -15.78
CA LEU A 296 9.45 26.64 -16.15
C LEU A 296 9.92 27.92 -15.45
N SER A 297 9.09 28.95 -15.45
CA SER A 297 9.29 30.19 -14.71
C SER A 297 9.35 29.97 -13.21
N GLY A 298 8.58 29.03 -12.65
CA GLY A 298 8.66 28.67 -11.24
C GLY A 298 9.99 27.99 -10.89
N LEU A 299 10.45 27.04 -11.69
CA LEU A 299 11.77 26.42 -11.54
C LEU A 299 12.89 27.45 -11.67
N TRP A 300 12.79 28.36 -12.65
CA TRP A 300 13.79 29.40 -12.84
C TRP A 300 13.82 30.39 -11.68
N ARG A 301 12.67 30.79 -11.17
CA ARG A 301 12.56 31.61 -9.96
C ARG A 301 13.20 30.93 -8.76
N ALA A 302 12.94 29.64 -8.55
CA ALA A 302 13.55 28.88 -7.46
C ALA A 302 15.08 28.84 -7.58
N LEU A 303 15.60 28.55 -8.79
CA LEU A 303 17.03 28.54 -9.04
C LEU A 303 17.67 29.92 -8.83
N ALA A 304 17.00 30.99 -9.26
CA ALA A 304 17.51 32.36 -9.15
C ALA A 304 17.34 32.96 -7.74
N PHE A 305 16.62 32.30 -6.84
CA PHE A 305 16.34 32.81 -5.50
C PHE A 305 17.59 32.88 -4.63
N ASP A 306 18.52 31.95 -4.84
CA ASP A 306 19.78 31.92 -4.11
C ASP A 306 20.93 31.71 -5.09
N THR A 307 21.94 32.57 -5.01
CA THR A 307 23.07 32.59 -5.95
C THR A 307 23.93 31.33 -5.87
N ASP A 308 23.84 30.57 -4.78
CA ASP A 308 24.55 29.31 -4.62
C ASP A 308 23.76 28.12 -5.22
N ALA A 309 22.47 28.28 -5.56
CA ALA A 309 21.69 27.22 -6.20
C ALA A 309 22.18 26.96 -7.64
N ALA A 310 22.32 25.69 -8.00
CA ALA A 310 22.77 25.23 -9.32
C ALA A 310 21.79 24.25 -9.99
N LEU A 311 20.90 23.63 -9.19
CA LEU A 311 19.85 22.73 -9.66
C LEU A 311 18.50 23.16 -9.10
N ALA A 312 17.41 23.03 -9.87
CA ALA A 312 16.06 23.17 -9.35
C ALA A 312 15.13 22.06 -9.87
N GLY A 313 14.32 21.48 -8.99
CA GLY A 313 13.38 20.41 -9.31
C GLY A 313 11.97 20.65 -8.72
N PRO A 314 10.88 20.18 -9.34
CA PRO A 314 9.51 20.41 -8.87
C PRO A 314 8.96 19.25 -8.03
N PHE A 315 7.82 19.44 -7.37
CA PHE A 315 7.03 18.30 -6.85
C PHE A 315 6.47 17.44 -8.00
N SER A 316 6.15 16.17 -7.71
CA SER A 316 5.58 15.21 -8.65
C SER A 316 4.69 14.17 -7.95
N ASN A 317 4.04 13.30 -8.74
CA ASN A 317 3.40 12.08 -8.25
C ASN A 317 4.38 10.92 -8.03
N ASN A 318 5.52 10.93 -8.74
CA ASN A 318 6.52 9.86 -8.66
C ASN A 318 7.94 10.37 -8.91
N ALA A 319 8.59 10.91 -7.89
CA ALA A 319 9.92 11.51 -7.97
C ALA A 319 10.69 11.50 -6.65
N PHE A 320 11.03 10.33 -6.10
CA PHE A 320 11.82 10.22 -4.85
C PHE A 320 11.20 11.05 -3.70
N CYS A 321 11.94 11.98 -3.07
CA CYS A 321 11.46 12.87 -2.02
C CYS A 321 10.47 13.93 -2.54
N GLN A 322 10.43 14.18 -3.85
CA GLN A 322 9.52 15.13 -4.49
C GLN A 322 8.14 14.52 -4.79
N SER A 323 7.89 13.26 -4.41
CA SER A 323 6.56 12.63 -4.54
C SER A 323 5.58 13.17 -3.49
N LEU A 324 4.45 13.74 -3.93
CA LEU A 324 3.39 14.25 -3.05
C LEU A 324 2.63 13.15 -2.29
N LEU A 325 2.58 11.95 -2.86
CA LEU A 325 1.90 10.79 -2.30
C LEU A 325 2.88 9.62 -2.21
N PRO A 326 2.70 8.73 -1.23
CA PRO A 326 3.59 7.60 -1.06
C PRO A 326 3.49 6.65 -2.27
N PRO A 327 4.53 5.86 -2.59
CA PRO A 327 4.56 4.99 -3.77
C PRO A 327 3.41 3.99 -3.85
N GLU A 328 2.82 3.62 -2.70
CA GLU A 328 1.70 2.69 -2.57
C GLU A 328 0.33 3.33 -2.90
N TYR A 329 0.29 4.65 -3.16
CA TYR A 329 -0.96 5.32 -3.54
C TYR A 329 -1.36 4.91 -4.97
N ASP A 330 -2.52 4.26 -5.08
CA ASP A 330 -3.06 3.84 -6.38
C ASP A 330 -3.65 5.04 -7.13
N TRP A 331 -2.85 5.58 -8.06
CA TRP A 331 -3.26 6.65 -8.96
C TRP A 331 -4.32 6.22 -10.00
N SER A 332 -4.51 4.91 -10.21
CA SER A 332 -5.41 4.35 -11.23
C SER A 332 -6.87 4.21 -10.75
N ALA A 333 -7.10 4.20 -9.44
CA ALA A 333 -8.42 4.01 -8.84
C ALA A 333 -9.25 5.31 -8.69
N ASN A 334 -8.87 6.46 -9.25
CA ASN A 334 -9.37 7.77 -8.78
C ASN A 334 -10.36 8.53 -9.70
N GLU A 335 -11.58 8.03 -9.89
CA GLU A 335 -12.67 8.86 -10.47
C GLU A 335 -13.21 9.92 -9.49
N LEU A 336 -13.05 9.76 -8.18
CA LEU A 336 -13.59 10.67 -7.15
C LEU A 336 -12.73 11.90 -6.87
N ASP A 337 -11.39 11.74 -6.93
CA ASP A 337 -10.49 12.78 -6.46
C ASP A 337 -10.25 13.86 -7.55
N ASP A 338 -10.54 13.55 -8.83
CA ASP A 338 -10.37 14.42 -10.00
C ASP A 338 -9.04 15.21 -9.90
N LEU A 339 -7.96 14.46 -9.58
CA LEU A 339 -6.60 14.98 -9.39
C LEU A 339 -5.87 15.05 -10.73
N THR A 340 -6.42 15.84 -11.64
CA THR A 340 -5.69 16.17 -12.87
C THR A 340 -4.35 16.83 -12.52
N PRO A 341 -3.32 16.70 -13.38
CA PRO A 341 -2.04 17.38 -13.19
C PRO A 341 -2.18 18.88 -12.88
N GLN A 342 -3.17 19.54 -13.50
CA GLN A 342 -3.47 20.96 -13.29
C GLN A 342 -3.98 21.24 -11.88
N ARG A 343 -4.81 20.37 -11.30
CA ARG A 343 -5.32 20.55 -9.93
C ARG A 343 -4.25 20.31 -8.88
N LEU A 344 -3.40 19.30 -9.07
CA LEU A 344 -2.23 19.11 -8.22
C LEU A 344 -1.28 20.30 -8.31
N ALA A 345 -1.08 20.87 -9.50
CA ALA A 345 -0.33 22.11 -9.66
C ALA A 345 -0.96 23.30 -8.92
N CYS A 346 -2.30 23.44 -8.95
CA CYS A 346 -2.99 24.46 -8.16
C CYS A 346 -2.80 24.24 -6.65
N LEU A 347 -2.91 23.01 -6.16
CA LEU A 347 -2.71 22.67 -4.74
C LEU A 347 -1.28 23.00 -4.30
N VAL A 348 -0.28 22.51 -5.04
CA VAL A 348 1.13 22.79 -4.75
C VAL A 348 1.41 24.30 -4.79
N ARG A 349 0.88 25.03 -5.78
CA ARG A 349 1.08 26.48 -5.88
C ARG A 349 0.37 27.27 -4.78
N ALA A 350 -0.78 26.80 -4.31
CA ALA A 350 -1.57 27.45 -3.26
C ALA A 350 -0.96 27.25 -1.87
N HIS A 351 -0.39 26.07 -1.61
CA HIS A 351 0.17 25.69 -0.32
C HIS A 351 1.70 25.79 -0.26
N GLY A 352 2.37 25.99 -1.39
CA GLY A 352 3.81 26.20 -1.48
C GLY A 352 4.23 27.47 -0.75
N LYS A 353 5.27 27.38 0.08
CA LYS A 353 5.76 28.48 0.90
C LYS A 353 6.65 29.45 0.09
N ARG A 354 7.10 29.04 -1.10
CA ARG A 354 8.06 29.78 -1.96
C ARG A 354 9.35 30.07 -1.22
N CYS A 355 9.75 29.11 -0.39
CA CYS A 355 10.98 29.18 0.40
C CYS A 355 12.12 28.40 -0.25
N TYR A 356 11.82 27.63 -1.31
CA TYR A 356 12.78 26.92 -2.15
C TYR A 356 13.87 26.17 -1.36
N PRO A 357 13.47 25.22 -0.51
CA PRO A 357 14.40 24.60 0.43
C PRO A 357 15.54 23.91 -0.31
N ARG A 358 16.75 24.02 0.26
CA ARG A 358 17.93 23.30 -0.22
C ARG A 358 17.71 21.80 -0.02
N ILE A 359 17.82 21.03 -1.10
CA ILE A 359 17.66 19.57 -1.12
C ILE A 359 18.91 18.95 -1.74
N PRO A 360 19.65 18.09 -1.00
CA PRO A 360 20.84 17.43 -1.54
C PRO A 360 20.54 16.58 -2.77
N PHE A 361 19.48 15.78 -2.73
CA PHE A 361 19.14 14.84 -3.79
C PHE A 361 17.77 15.17 -4.39
N LEU A 362 17.81 15.77 -5.58
CA LEU A 362 16.67 15.91 -6.48
C LEU A 362 16.59 14.70 -7.43
N SER A 363 15.38 14.42 -7.90
CA SER A 363 15.10 13.46 -8.95
C SER A 363 15.39 14.08 -10.33
N GLY A 364 15.97 13.29 -11.24
CA GLY A 364 16.35 13.72 -12.58
C GLY A 364 15.22 13.84 -13.60
N PHE A 365 13.97 13.52 -13.24
CA PHE A 365 12.85 13.48 -14.18
C PHE A 365 12.49 14.86 -14.77
N CYS A 366 12.72 15.93 -14.01
CA CYS A 366 12.53 17.31 -14.39
C CYS A 366 13.51 18.16 -13.56
N LEU A 367 14.60 18.60 -14.18
CA LEU A 367 15.72 19.24 -13.48
C LEU A 367 16.24 20.43 -14.29
N LEU A 368 16.10 21.64 -13.76
CA LEU A 368 16.71 22.84 -14.31
C LEU A 368 18.16 22.93 -13.81
N VAL A 369 19.09 23.22 -14.72
CA VAL A 369 20.52 23.17 -14.45
C VAL A 369 21.21 24.44 -14.95
N GLU A 370 22.05 25.04 -14.11
CA GLU A 370 22.98 26.10 -14.52
C GLU A 370 24.20 25.50 -15.24
N ARG A 371 24.45 25.92 -16.48
CA ARG A 371 25.51 25.34 -17.32
C ARG A 371 26.90 25.53 -16.76
N GLU A 372 27.21 26.70 -16.21
CA GLU A 372 28.57 26.97 -15.72
C GLU A 372 28.87 26.13 -14.47
N ALA A 373 27.90 25.97 -13.56
CA ALA A 373 28.02 25.02 -12.45
C ALA A 373 28.15 23.57 -12.92
N TYR A 374 27.36 23.16 -13.92
CA TYR A 374 27.46 21.82 -14.54
C TYR A 374 28.84 21.54 -15.14
N LYS A 375 29.40 22.49 -15.90
CA LYS A 375 30.73 22.34 -16.48
C LYS A 375 31.81 22.31 -15.41
N ALA A 376 31.71 23.19 -14.43
CA ALA A 376 32.71 23.34 -13.38
C ALA A 376 32.77 22.11 -12.45
N SER A 377 31.65 21.39 -12.25
CA SER A 377 31.61 20.13 -11.51
C SER A 377 32.10 18.92 -12.32
N GLY A 378 32.32 19.07 -13.63
CA GLY A 378 32.64 17.97 -14.55
C GLY A 378 31.42 17.22 -15.10
N GLY A 379 30.20 17.69 -14.81
CA GLY A 379 28.96 17.17 -15.39
C GLY A 379 28.54 15.78 -14.89
N LEU A 380 27.62 15.16 -15.63
CA LEU A 380 27.19 13.78 -15.39
C LEU A 380 28.35 12.80 -15.64
N ASP A 381 28.34 11.68 -14.91
CA ASP A 381 29.31 10.61 -15.09
C ASP A 381 28.69 9.44 -15.88
N SER A 382 28.66 9.58 -17.20
CA SER A 382 28.15 8.52 -18.08
C SER A 382 29.07 7.31 -18.22
N ALA A 383 30.28 7.36 -17.66
CA ALA A 383 31.15 6.20 -17.56
C ALA A 383 30.67 5.25 -16.45
N ASN A 384 30.33 5.81 -15.28
CA ASN A 384 29.85 5.03 -14.13
C ASN A 384 28.34 4.76 -14.16
N TYR A 385 27.55 5.66 -14.74
CA TYR A 385 26.08 5.60 -14.76
C TYR A 385 25.50 5.71 -16.18
N PRO A 386 25.89 4.87 -17.16
CA PRO A 386 25.48 5.07 -18.57
C PRO A 386 23.96 4.98 -18.81
N PHE A 387 23.25 4.14 -18.04
CA PHE A 387 21.82 3.88 -18.19
C PHE A 387 20.93 4.63 -17.17
N GLY A 388 21.48 5.65 -16.52
CA GLY A 388 20.82 6.37 -15.43
C GLY A 388 20.82 5.60 -14.10
N TYR A 389 20.06 6.14 -13.15
CA TYR A 389 20.10 5.85 -11.71
C TYR A 389 21.44 6.24 -11.05
N TRP A 390 21.39 7.26 -10.17
CA TRP A 390 22.50 7.86 -9.40
C TRP A 390 23.37 8.89 -10.11
N GLU A 391 23.17 9.14 -11.40
CA GLU A 391 23.88 10.16 -12.19
C GLU A 391 23.61 11.59 -11.68
N VAL A 392 22.37 11.88 -11.27
CA VAL A 392 22.00 13.20 -10.72
C VAL A 392 22.48 13.34 -9.28
N GLN A 393 22.46 12.26 -8.50
CA GLN A 393 22.98 12.27 -7.12
C GLN A 393 24.50 12.47 -7.10
N ASP A 394 25.23 11.83 -8.03
CA ASP A 394 26.66 12.07 -8.24
C ASP A 394 26.96 13.54 -8.61
N LEU A 395 26.24 14.09 -9.59
CA LEU A 395 26.33 15.51 -9.94
C LEU A 395 26.04 16.42 -8.73
N SER A 396 25.04 16.07 -7.93
CA SER A 396 24.65 16.85 -6.75
C SER A 396 25.75 16.87 -5.68
N LEU A 397 26.43 15.74 -5.43
CA LEU A 397 27.55 15.69 -4.49
C LEU A 397 28.76 16.49 -5.00
N LYS A 398 29.07 16.41 -6.30
CA LYS A 398 30.12 17.24 -6.91
C LYS A 398 29.83 18.74 -6.77
N LEU A 399 28.57 19.14 -6.95
CA LEU A 399 28.15 20.53 -6.76
C LEU A 399 28.26 20.95 -5.28
N LEU A 400 27.86 20.09 -4.35
CA LEU A 400 27.97 20.34 -2.91
C LEU A 400 29.43 20.55 -2.48
N ASP A 401 30.38 19.78 -3.04
CA ASP A 401 31.82 19.96 -2.82
C ASP A 401 32.33 21.33 -3.29
N MET A 402 31.62 21.98 -4.20
CA MET A 402 31.90 23.32 -4.71
C MET A 402 31.09 24.42 -4.00
N GLY A 403 30.31 24.08 -2.97
CA GLY A 403 29.42 25.01 -2.27
C GLY A 403 28.13 25.35 -3.05
N ARG A 404 27.81 24.60 -4.11
CA ARG A 404 26.59 24.74 -4.91
C ARG A 404 25.59 23.64 -4.54
N TYR A 405 24.28 23.86 -4.69
CA TYR A 405 23.29 22.86 -4.28
C TYR A 405 22.02 22.85 -5.14
N GLY A 406 21.17 21.85 -4.91
CA GLY A 406 19.84 21.77 -5.49
C GLY A 406 18.78 22.40 -4.59
N VAL A 407 17.75 22.98 -5.22
CA VAL A 407 16.56 23.51 -4.54
C VAL A 407 15.30 22.83 -5.03
N LEU A 408 14.33 22.64 -4.13
CA LEU A 408 12.99 22.23 -4.49
C LEU A 408 12.15 23.47 -4.79
N ALA A 409 11.60 23.56 -6.00
CA ALA A 409 10.57 24.54 -6.33
C ALA A 409 9.25 24.15 -5.65
N ASP A 410 9.08 24.57 -4.40
CA ASP A 410 7.98 24.15 -3.51
C ASP A 410 6.60 24.68 -3.91
N ASP A 411 6.51 25.46 -5.00
CA ASP A 411 5.28 25.95 -5.61
C ASP A 411 5.09 25.47 -7.07
N VAL A 412 5.89 24.50 -7.53
CA VAL A 412 5.84 23.91 -8.88
C VAL A 412 5.53 22.43 -8.84
N TYR A 413 4.69 21.98 -9.77
CA TYR A 413 4.35 20.57 -9.94
C TYR A 413 4.53 20.12 -11.40
N VAL A 414 5.19 18.99 -11.61
CA VAL A 414 5.28 18.31 -12.91
C VAL A 414 4.89 16.85 -12.71
N HIS A 415 3.93 16.37 -13.49
CA HIS A 415 3.46 15.00 -13.37
C HIS A 415 4.38 14.06 -14.15
N HIS A 416 4.69 12.91 -13.58
CA HIS A 416 5.56 11.87 -14.15
C HIS A 416 4.73 10.60 -14.33
N ARG A 417 4.32 10.35 -15.58
CA ARG A 417 3.59 9.14 -15.96
C ARG A 417 4.63 8.02 -16.05
N SER A 418 4.98 7.41 -14.93
CA SER A 418 5.84 6.23 -14.95
C SER A 418 5.07 5.05 -15.57
N GLY A 419 4.96 5.05 -16.91
CA GLY A 419 4.43 4.00 -17.76
C GLY A 419 5.48 2.90 -17.92
N GLY A 420 5.02 1.66 -17.89
CA GLY A 420 5.86 0.47 -17.73
C GLY A 420 7.09 0.39 -18.63
N SER A 421 8.21 -0.01 -18.05
CA SER A 421 9.27 -0.69 -18.79
C SER A 421 9.57 -2.04 -18.15
N SER A 422 9.49 -3.03 -19.03
CA SER A 422 9.51 -4.48 -18.85
C SER A 422 10.90 -5.02 -18.53
N ASP A 423 11.49 -4.62 -17.40
CA ASP A 423 12.51 -5.40 -16.68
C ASP A 423 12.77 -4.79 -15.28
N ASN A 424 11.86 -5.05 -14.33
CA ASN A 424 12.00 -4.58 -12.95
C ASN A 424 13.35 -5.03 -12.34
N SER A 425 13.88 -6.20 -12.76
CA SER A 425 15.15 -6.73 -12.30
C SER A 425 16.36 -5.89 -12.75
N ARG A 426 16.34 -5.36 -13.98
CA ARG A 426 17.40 -4.46 -14.47
C ARG A 426 17.39 -3.13 -13.73
N ARG A 427 16.20 -2.56 -13.52
CA ARG A 427 16.06 -1.33 -12.72
C ARG A 427 16.62 -1.51 -11.31
N GLU A 428 16.24 -2.59 -10.63
CA GLU A 428 16.74 -2.90 -9.29
C GLU A 428 18.27 -3.06 -9.25
N ARG A 429 18.86 -3.72 -10.25
CA ARG A 429 20.33 -3.83 -10.40
C ARG A 429 20.99 -2.47 -10.55
N LEU A 430 20.51 -1.61 -11.45
CA LEU A 430 21.08 -0.27 -11.67
C LEU A 430 21.04 0.57 -10.39
N ILE A 431 19.92 0.52 -9.65
CA ILE A 431 19.82 1.24 -8.38
C ILE A 431 20.77 0.66 -7.33
N SER A 432 20.89 -0.67 -7.21
CA SER A 432 21.78 -1.28 -6.22
C SER A 432 23.25 -1.03 -6.52
N ASP A 433 23.68 -1.19 -7.77
CA ASP A 433 25.07 -1.02 -8.17
C ASP A 433 25.47 0.45 -8.13
N GLY A 434 24.57 1.36 -8.53
CA GLY A 434 24.84 2.79 -8.46
C GLY A 434 25.01 3.30 -7.03
N LEU A 435 24.22 2.79 -6.06
CA LEU A 435 24.41 3.12 -4.64
C LEU A 435 25.79 2.72 -4.15
N ARG A 436 26.25 1.50 -4.48
CA ARG A 436 27.58 1.01 -4.08
C ARG A 436 28.70 1.84 -4.68
N LYS A 437 28.60 2.21 -5.96
CA LYS A 437 29.57 3.07 -6.62
C LYS A 437 29.62 4.45 -5.96
N LEU A 438 28.46 5.07 -5.74
CA LEU A 438 28.38 6.38 -5.14
C LEU A 438 28.95 6.38 -3.71
N ALA A 439 28.55 5.39 -2.89
CA ALA A 439 29.08 5.23 -1.54
C ALA A 439 30.60 4.96 -1.52
N SER A 440 31.13 4.21 -2.48
CA SER A 440 32.58 4.00 -2.61
C SER A 440 33.34 5.28 -2.95
N SER A 441 32.72 6.21 -3.69
CA SER A 441 33.35 7.47 -4.08
C SER A 441 33.26 8.56 -3.01
N TYR A 442 32.13 8.64 -2.30
CA TYR A 442 31.83 9.77 -1.39
C TYR A 442 31.64 9.37 0.08
N GLY A 443 31.67 8.06 0.40
CA GLY A 443 31.39 7.51 1.72
C GLY A 443 29.91 7.18 1.92
N ALA A 444 29.62 6.00 2.49
CA ALA A 444 28.25 5.52 2.70
C ALA A 444 27.40 6.49 3.55
N VAL A 445 27.98 6.97 4.65
CA VAL A 445 27.33 7.90 5.58
C VAL A 445 26.92 9.21 4.91
N ARG A 446 27.76 9.76 4.05
CA ARG A 446 27.47 11.01 3.33
C ARG A 446 26.31 10.85 2.37
N VAL A 447 26.32 9.76 1.59
CA VAL A 447 25.26 9.45 0.62
C VAL A 447 23.91 9.23 1.31
N LEU A 448 23.88 8.42 2.37
CA LEU A 448 22.63 8.12 3.06
C LEU A 448 22.12 9.28 3.90
N ALA A 449 23.01 10.10 4.48
CA ALA A 449 22.61 11.35 5.12
C ALA A 449 21.98 12.32 4.10
N ALA A 450 22.53 12.45 2.90
CA ALA A 450 21.94 13.27 1.83
C ALA A 450 20.55 12.75 1.42
N GLU A 451 20.38 11.43 1.29
CA GLU A 451 19.09 10.79 1.01
C GLU A 451 18.07 11.07 2.12
N GLU A 452 18.45 10.90 3.38
CA GLU A 452 17.59 11.09 4.55
C GLU A 452 17.19 12.56 4.75
N ILE A 453 18.11 13.51 4.58
CA ILE A 453 17.78 14.94 4.71
C ILE A 453 16.83 15.38 3.59
N SER A 454 17.01 14.84 2.38
CA SER A 454 16.09 15.11 1.27
C SER A 454 14.67 14.60 1.58
N GLN A 455 14.54 13.39 2.12
CA GLN A 455 13.25 12.79 2.48
C GLN A 455 12.59 13.48 3.69
N SER A 456 13.36 13.79 4.73
CA SER A 456 12.87 14.33 6.00
C SER A 456 12.74 15.86 6.01
N ASN A 457 12.97 16.53 4.87
CA ASN A 457 12.83 17.98 4.77
C ASN A 457 11.43 18.44 5.18
N VAL A 458 11.36 19.45 6.05
CA VAL A 458 10.09 19.90 6.66
C VAL A 458 9.08 20.38 5.61
N VAL A 459 9.52 21.11 4.58
CA VAL A 459 8.64 21.66 3.55
C VAL A 459 8.06 20.53 2.68
N VAL A 460 8.88 19.51 2.40
CA VAL A 460 8.44 18.29 1.71
C VAL A 460 7.36 17.59 2.52
N GLN A 461 7.62 17.32 3.80
CA GLN A 461 6.68 16.61 4.68
C GLN A 461 5.37 17.38 4.90
N GLU A 462 5.43 18.69 5.06
CA GLU A 462 4.25 19.55 5.19
C GLU A 462 3.39 19.53 3.92
N MET A 463 4.00 19.60 2.74
CA MET A 463 3.26 19.52 1.48
C MET A 463 2.59 18.14 1.31
N ILE A 464 3.29 17.05 1.61
CA ILE A 464 2.73 15.69 1.59
C ILE A 464 1.54 15.60 2.55
N SER A 465 1.68 16.11 3.78
CA SER A 465 0.59 16.13 4.76
C SER A 465 -0.60 16.93 4.26
N THR A 466 -0.36 18.09 3.66
CA THR A 466 -1.41 18.98 3.12
C THR A 466 -2.22 18.29 2.03
N VAL A 467 -1.54 17.66 1.06
CA VAL A 467 -2.21 16.92 -0.02
C VAL A 467 -3.02 15.76 0.56
N ARG A 468 -2.47 14.99 1.51
CA ARG A 468 -3.23 13.91 2.18
C ARG A 468 -4.49 14.42 2.87
N SER A 469 -4.38 15.48 3.67
CA SER A 469 -5.54 16.08 4.35
C SER A 469 -6.61 16.56 3.37
N PHE A 470 -6.21 17.17 2.24
CA PHE A 470 -7.15 17.59 1.19
C PHE A 470 -7.92 16.40 0.60
N LEU A 471 -7.25 15.28 0.34
CA LEU A 471 -7.91 14.07 -0.15
C LEU A 471 -8.89 13.50 0.88
N ASP A 472 -8.49 13.46 2.14
CA ASP A 472 -9.35 12.99 3.23
C ASP A 472 -10.57 13.90 3.43
N GLU A 473 -10.44 15.22 3.25
CA GLU A 473 -11.55 16.17 3.28
C GLU A 473 -12.51 16.00 2.11
N ARG A 474 -12.01 15.85 0.88
CA ARG A 474 -12.87 15.63 -0.29
C ARG A 474 -13.68 14.35 -0.18
N ARG A 475 -13.04 13.28 0.29
CA ARG A 475 -13.73 12.02 0.59
C ARG A 475 -14.84 12.27 1.62
N ARG A 476 -14.57 13.02 2.69
CA ARG A 476 -15.59 13.40 3.70
C ARG A 476 -16.74 14.22 3.12
N GLU A 477 -16.45 15.20 2.26
CA GLU A 477 -17.49 16.03 1.63
C GLU A 477 -18.40 15.23 0.70
N ALA A 478 -17.83 14.27 -0.04
CA ALA A 478 -18.64 13.34 -0.80
C ALA A 478 -19.54 12.50 0.12
N THR A 479 -19.06 12.14 1.31
CA THR A 479 -19.87 11.45 2.35
C THR A 479 -20.88 12.36 3.06
N LYS A 480 -20.71 13.70 3.09
CA LYS A 480 -21.63 14.66 3.76
C LYS A 480 -23.03 14.74 3.15
N HIS A 481 -23.24 14.22 1.93
CA HIS A 481 -24.57 14.14 1.34
C HIS A 481 -25.49 13.14 2.08
N PHE A 482 -24.94 12.39 3.04
CA PHE A 482 -25.64 11.39 3.82
C PHE A 482 -25.76 11.84 5.28
N THR A 483 -26.89 11.51 5.91
CA THR A 483 -27.18 11.95 7.29
C THR A 483 -26.51 11.01 8.29
N VAL A 484 -25.68 11.52 9.19
CA VAL A 484 -25.06 10.72 10.25
C VAL A 484 -25.99 10.65 11.46
N GLU A 485 -26.41 9.44 11.84
CA GLU A 485 -27.19 9.16 13.05
C GLU A 485 -26.28 8.51 14.10
N ASN A 486 -25.87 9.27 15.12
CA ASN A 486 -25.02 8.76 16.20
C ASN A 486 -25.80 7.81 17.11
N THR A 487 -25.28 6.60 17.32
CA THR A 487 -25.87 5.61 18.23
C THR A 487 -24.88 5.37 19.37
N SER A 488 -25.26 5.70 20.61
CA SER A 488 -24.39 5.54 21.78
C SER A 488 -24.08 4.07 22.06
N SER A 489 -22.83 3.75 22.39
CA SER A 489 -22.43 2.41 22.84
C SER A 489 -23.12 2.06 24.17
N LEU A 490 -23.80 0.92 24.19
CA LEU A 490 -24.26 0.28 25.43
C LEU A 490 -23.09 -0.55 25.98
N ASN A 491 -22.95 -0.63 27.31
CA ASN A 491 -21.86 -1.37 27.98
C ASN A 491 -21.66 -2.77 27.37
N GLY A 492 -20.48 -3.00 26.78
CA GLY A 492 -20.09 -4.29 26.17
C GLY A 492 -20.33 -4.43 24.65
N GLN A 493 -20.76 -3.38 23.96
CA GLN A 493 -20.98 -3.37 22.49
C GLN A 493 -19.96 -2.50 21.74
N ALA A 494 -19.84 -2.71 20.42
CA ALA A 494 -18.99 -1.91 19.54
C ALA A 494 -19.49 -0.48 19.48
N SER A 495 -18.56 0.48 19.46
CA SER A 495 -18.90 1.83 19.00
C SER A 495 -19.39 1.76 17.55
N ARG A 496 -20.49 2.45 17.23
CA ARG A 496 -21.08 2.45 15.89
C ARG A 496 -21.85 3.72 15.56
N THR A 497 -21.91 4.05 14.27
CA THR A 497 -22.68 5.18 13.75
C THR A 497 -23.37 4.78 12.45
N TRP A 498 -24.51 5.39 12.16
CA TRP A 498 -25.27 5.13 10.94
C TRP A 498 -25.02 6.24 9.93
N LEU A 499 -24.73 5.84 8.70
CA LEU A 499 -24.68 6.71 7.54
C LEU A 499 -25.93 6.47 6.68
N LYS A 500 -26.92 7.36 6.85
CA LYS A 500 -28.21 7.26 6.19
C LYS A 500 -28.14 7.72 4.74
N ILE A 501 -28.36 6.78 3.83
CA ILE A 501 -28.28 7.00 2.37
C ILE A 501 -29.64 7.33 1.77
N GLY A 502 -30.71 6.66 2.22
CA GLY A 502 -32.07 6.92 1.75
C GLY A 502 -33.14 6.65 2.79
N ASN A 503 -34.41 6.89 2.42
CA ASN A 503 -35.56 6.46 3.20
C ASN A 503 -35.95 5.04 2.80
N ILE A 504 -35.96 4.11 3.75
CA ILE A 504 -36.29 2.70 3.48
C ILE A 504 -37.60 2.32 4.16
N GLU A 505 -38.56 1.86 3.36
CA GLU A 505 -39.66 1.06 3.86
C GLU A 505 -39.24 -0.42 3.86
N PHE A 506 -39.26 -1.08 5.02
CA PHE A 506 -38.79 -2.46 5.14
C PHE A 506 -39.91 -3.50 4.94
N SER A 507 -41.17 -3.08 5.06
CA SER A 507 -42.34 -3.95 4.88
C SER A 507 -42.49 -4.38 3.42
N GLY A 508 -42.65 -5.68 3.16
CA GLY A 508 -42.89 -6.19 1.80
C GLY A 508 -41.66 -6.21 0.89
N ASN A 509 -40.46 -5.97 1.43
CA ASN A 509 -39.22 -5.95 0.67
C ASN A 509 -38.35 -7.17 0.95
N ASN A 510 -37.51 -7.54 -0.02
CA ASN A 510 -36.44 -8.51 0.14
C ASN A 510 -35.18 -7.76 0.57
N VAL A 511 -34.73 -7.95 1.81
CA VAL A 511 -33.62 -7.20 2.38
C VAL A 511 -32.41 -8.11 2.54
N CYS A 512 -31.23 -7.59 2.21
CA CYS A 512 -29.94 -8.20 2.51
C CYS A 512 -29.20 -7.34 3.54
N ILE A 513 -28.75 -7.96 4.62
CA ILE A 513 -27.78 -7.37 5.54
C ILE A 513 -26.41 -7.93 5.15
N PHE A 514 -25.56 -7.04 4.62
CA PHE A 514 -24.24 -7.38 4.13
C PHE A 514 -23.18 -6.98 5.15
N ALA A 515 -22.40 -7.92 5.66
CA ALA A 515 -21.25 -7.61 6.51
C ALA A 515 -19.99 -7.47 5.65
N ALA A 516 -19.33 -6.32 5.74
CA ALA A 516 -18.08 -6.06 5.03
C ALA A 516 -17.04 -5.48 5.99
N TYR A 517 -15.79 -5.80 5.76
CA TYR A 517 -14.67 -5.28 6.50
C TYR A 517 -13.85 -4.33 5.63
N ALA A 518 -13.81 -3.07 6.05
CA ALA A 518 -13.17 -1.96 5.36
C ALA A 518 -12.47 -1.06 6.39
N PRO A 519 -11.23 -1.37 6.78
CA PRO A 519 -10.54 -0.69 7.88
C PRO A 519 -10.46 0.83 7.67
N ASP A 520 -10.27 1.25 6.42
CA ASP A 520 -10.09 2.64 6.00
C ASP A 520 -11.30 3.19 5.21
N GLY A 521 -12.46 2.51 5.28
CA GLY A 521 -13.73 2.99 4.70
C GLY A 521 -13.92 2.70 3.21
N ALA A 522 -12.93 2.11 2.53
CA ALA A 522 -13.02 1.69 1.13
C ALA A 522 -13.30 0.18 1.01
N LEU A 523 -14.20 -0.20 0.10
CA LEU A 523 -14.44 -1.61 -0.26
C LEU A 523 -13.63 -1.99 -1.50
N SER A 524 -13.14 -3.22 -1.55
CA SER A 524 -12.50 -3.76 -2.75
C SER A 524 -13.46 -3.81 -3.95
N GLU A 525 -12.94 -3.68 -5.17
CA GLU A 525 -13.73 -3.66 -6.41
C GLU A 525 -14.68 -4.86 -6.53
N LEU A 526 -14.20 -6.09 -6.25
CA LEU A 526 -15.05 -7.29 -6.33
C LEU A 526 -16.15 -7.31 -5.26
N THR A 527 -15.92 -6.70 -4.10
CA THR A 527 -16.98 -6.52 -3.09
C THR A 527 -18.01 -5.49 -3.56
N GLN A 528 -17.58 -4.42 -4.23
CA GLN A 528 -18.49 -3.44 -4.82
C GLN A 528 -19.37 -4.08 -5.91
N ASP A 529 -18.77 -4.88 -6.80
CA ASP A 529 -19.50 -5.65 -7.81
C ASP A 529 -20.51 -6.62 -7.19
N TYR A 530 -20.14 -7.23 -6.05
CA TYR A 530 -21.05 -8.09 -5.32
C TYR A 530 -22.27 -7.30 -4.80
N LEU A 531 -22.07 -6.14 -4.16
CA LEU A 531 -23.15 -5.28 -3.71
C LEU A 531 -24.03 -4.82 -4.88
N LYS A 532 -23.41 -4.37 -5.97
CA LYS A 532 -24.11 -3.96 -7.19
C LYS A 532 -25.00 -5.07 -7.73
N ALA A 533 -24.48 -6.29 -7.82
CA ALA A 533 -25.24 -7.43 -8.31
C ALA A 533 -26.41 -7.82 -7.38
N LEU A 534 -26.24 -7.74 -6.05
CA LEU A 534 -27.34 -7.93 -5.11
C LEU A 534 -28.45 -6.88 -5.34
N ARG A 535 -28.09 -5.60 -5.45
CA ARG A 535 -29.04 -4.50 -5.69
C ARG A 535 -29.77 -4.62 -7.02
N SER A 536 -29.05 -4.89 -8.12
CA SER A 536 -29.64 -5.05 -9.45
C SER A 536 -30.63 -6.23 -9.54
N ASN A 537 -30.56 -7.20 -8.63
CA ASN A 537 -31.51 -8.30 -8.55
C ASN A 537 -32.72 -8.01 -7.65
N GLY A 538 -32.89 -6.76 -7.19
CA GLY A 538 -34.07 -6.31 -6.44
C GLY A 538 -33.99 -6.54 -4.95
N LEU A 539 -32.78 -6.68 -4.38
CA LEU A 539 -32.57 -6.68 -2.94
C LEU A 539 -32.32 -5.25 -2.45
N ARG A 540 -32.95 -4.90 -1.33
CA ARG A 540 -32.59 -3.71 -0.54
C ARG A 540 -31.38 -4.04 0.31
N LEU A 541 -30.36 -3.19 0.35
CA LEU A 541 -29.07 -3.49 0.97
C LEU A 541 -28.81 -2.62 2.19
N ILE A 542 -28.63 -3.26 3.34
CA ILE A 542 -28.01 -2.63 4.51
C ILE A 542 -26.59 -3.17 4.60
N VAL A 543 -25.60 -2.28 4.56
CA VAL A 543 -24.19 -2.69 4.66
C VAL A 543 -23.68 -2.36 6.06
N SER A 544 -23.26 -3.37 6.81
CA SER A 544 -22.52 -3.20 8.05
C SER A 544 -21.03 -3.22 7.76
N LEU A 545 -20.40 -2.05 7.86
CA LEU A 545 -19.00 -1.79 7.59
C LEU A 545 -18.18 -1.83 8.88
N ALA A 546 -17.31 -2.84 9.02
CA ALA A 546 -16.38 -2.94 10.13
C ALA A 546 -15.09 -2.17 9.81
N CYS A 547 -14.74 -1.17 10.64
CA CYS A 547 -13.68 -0.20 10.40
C CYS A 547 -12.71 -0.09 11.59
N ARG A 548 -11.55 0.56 11.39
CA ARG A 548 -10.59 0.85 12.48
C ARG A 548 -11.09 1.92 13.43
N ASN A 549 -11.82 2.90 12.91
CA ASN A 549 -12.47 3.96 13.66
C ASN A 549 -13.89 4.19 13.07
N ILE A 550 -14.85 4.56 13.91
CA ILE A 550 -16.20 4.94 13.49
C ILE A 550 -16.25 6.29 12.77
N ASP A 551 -15.25 7.16 12.96
CA ASP A 551 -15.11 8.43 12.24
C ASP A 551 -14.44 8.26 10.86
N VAL A 552 -14.29 7.01 10.39
CA VAL A 552 -13.67 6.72 9.10
C VAL A 552 -14.45 7.35 7.96
N VAL A 553 -13.70 7.83 6.97
CA VAL A 553 -14.27 8.41 5.78
C VAL A 553 -14.67 7.29 4.84
N VAL A 554 -15.97 7.12 4.59
CA VAL A 554 -16.47 6.07 3.72
C VAL A 554 -16.39 6.49 2.25
N ASP A 555 -15.81 5.63 1.42
CA ASP A 555 -15.72 5.83 -0.02
C ASP A 555 -17.13 5.94 -0.64
N PRO A 556 -17.50 7.09 -1.24
CA PRO A 556 -18.83 7.29 -1.80
C PRO A 556 -19.16 6.41 -3.01
N LYS A 557 -18.18 5.82 -3.70
CA LYS A 557 -18.42 5.03 -4.92
C LYS A 557 -19.40 3.89 -4.73
N TRP A 558 -19.30 3.19 -3.60
CA TRP A 558 -20.14 2.01 -3.36
C TRP A 558 -21.40 2.35 -2.56
N LEU A 559 -21.48 3.56 -1.99
CA LEU A 559 -22.65 4.01 -1.24
C LEU A 559 -23.92 4.04 -2.11
N GLU A 560 -23.81 4.27 -3.42
CA GLU A 560 -24.95 4.18 -4.34
C GLU A 560 -25.60 2.78 -4.37
N TYR A 561 -24.84 1.73 -4.00
CA TYR A 561 -25.32 0.36 -3.95
C TYR A 561 -25.97 0.01 -2.61
N ALA A 562 -25.72 0.78 -1.56
CA ALA A 562 -26.36 0.60 -0.25
C ALA A 562 -27.63 1.45 -0.12
N ASP A 563 -28.56 1.03 0.73
CA ASP A 563 -29.73 1.81 1.12
C ASP A 563 -29.54 2.45 2.51
N ASP A 564 -28.77 1.80 3.38
CA ASP A 564 -28.31 2.32 4.68
C ASP A 564 -26.96 1.66 5.04
N VAL A 565 -26.12 2.35 5.80
CA VAL A 565 -24.80 1.84 6.18
C VAL A 565 -24.57 1.99 7.68
N LEU A 566 -24.23 0.88 8.33
CA LEU A 566 -23.78 0.87 9.72
C LEU A 566 -22.25 0.85 9.73
N ILE A 567 -21.60 1.91 10.23
CA ILE A 567 -20.17 1.97 10.47
C ILE A 567 -19.92 1.52 11.90
N ARG A 568 -19.08 0.50 12.12
CA ARG A 568 -18.81 -0.05 13.45
C ARG A 568 -17.35 -0.41 13.64
N GLU A 569 -16.88 -0.42 14.88
CA GLU A 569 -15.58 -1.01 15.22
C GLU A 569 -15.55 -2.51 14.87
N ASN A 570 -14.39 -3.00 14.44
CA ASN A 570 -14.20 -4.41 14.07
C ASN A 570 -14.21 -5.34 15.29
N SER A 571 -15.39 -5.69 15.80
CA SER A 571 -15.59 -6.64 16.91
C SER A 571 -16.82 -7.54 16.70
N GLY A 572 -16.79 -8.77 17.23
CA GLY A 572 -17.91 -9.72 17.15
C GLY A 572 -18.14 -10.39 15.79
N PHE A 573 -17.25 -10.20 14.80
CA PHE A 573 -17.34 -10.75 13.44
C PHE A 573 -18.70 -10.50 12.74
N ASP A 574 -19.00 -11.25 11.68
CA ASP A 574 -20.19 -11.06 10.83
C ASP A 574 -21.51 -11.17 11.62
N PHE A 575 -21.58 -12.10 12.59
CA PHE A 575 -22.76 -12.27 13.45
C PHE A 575 -23.02 -11.06 14.35
N GLY A 576 -21.96 -10.46 14.92
CA GLY A 576 -22.08 -9.20 15.66
C GLY A 576 -22.55 -8.06 14.76
N SER A 577 -22.01 -7.97 13.54
CA SER A 577 -22.43 -6.97 12.54
C SER A 577 -23.91 -7.08 12.19
N TRP A 578 -24.40 -8.29 11.89
CA TRP A 578 -25.81 -8.52 11.59
C TRP A 578 -26.73 -8.28 12.79
N ALA A 579 -26.31 -8.69 13.99
CA ALA A 579 -27.07 -8.48 15.21
C ALA A 579 -27.23 -6.98 15.55
N ASP A 580 -26.17 -6.19 15.38
CA ASP A 580 -26.21 -4.75 15.59
C ASP A 580 -27.19 -4.06 14.64
N VAL A 581 -27.17 -4.44 13.34
CA VAL A 581 -28.15 -3.94 12.36
C VAL A 581 -29.58 -4.27 12.78
N LEU A 582 -29.86 -5.52 13.17
CA LEU A 582 -31.21 -5.93 13.56
C LEU A 582 -31.70 -5.27 14.85
N ARG A 583 -30.78 -4.94 15.76
CA ARG A 583 -31.07 -4.23 17.00
C ARG A 583 -31.44 -2.77 16.72
N ASP A 584 -30.70 -2.12 15.84
CA ASP A 584 -30.87 -0.69 15.52
C ASP A 584 -31.97 -0.40 14.49
N ARG A 585 -32.33 -1.41 13.68
CA ARG A 585 -33.37 -1.33 12.65
C ARG A 585 -34.43 -2.42 12.87
N PRO A 586 -35.23 -2.36 13.94
CA PRO A 586 -36.24 -3.38 14.25
C PRO A 586 -37.35 -3.50 13.20
N ALA A 587 -37.50 -2.51 12.31
CA ALA A 587 -38.40 -2.57 11.17
C ALA A 587 -38.04 -3.70 10.18
N LEU A 588 -36.80 -4.19 10.19
CA LEU A 588 -36.34 -5.33 9.37
C LEU A 588 -37.09 -6.63 9.65
N TRP A 589 -37.65 -6.78 10.85
CA TRP A 589 -38.48 -7.93 11.21
C TRP A 589 -39.82 -7.97 10.45
N GLN A 590 -40.14 -6.93 9.67
CA GLN A 590 -41.32 -6.88 8.78
C GLN A 590 -40.99 -7.20 7.31
N ALA A 591 -39.75 -7.53 6.98
CA ALA A 591 -39.36 -7.93 5.62
C ALA A 591 -40.01 -9.25 5.21
N ASP A 592 -40.24 -9.44 3.91
CA ASP A 592 -40.73 -10.72 3.36
C ASP A 592 -39.60 -11.77 3.30
N ARG A 593 -38.37 -11.28 3.12
CA ARG A 593 -37.14 -12.06 3.11
C ARG A 593 -36.04 -11.28 3.76
N LEU A 594 -35.29 -11.97 4.62
CA LEU A 594 -34.11 -11.44 5.27
C LEU A 594 -32.91 -12.32 4.91
N LEU A 595 -32.06 -11.80 4.05
CA LEU A 595 -30.81 -12.40 3.59
C LEU A 595 -29.64 -11.84 4.39
N PHE A 596 -28.68 -12.69 4.70
CA PHE A 596 -27.42 -12.37 5.34
C PHE A 596 -26.30 -12.80 4.41
N ALA A 597 -25.40 -11.88 4.09
CA ALA A 597 -24.25 -12.13 3.24
C ALA A 597 -23.00 -11.41 3.78
N ASN A 598 -21.81 -11.86 3.38
CA ASN A 598 -20.57 -11.20 3.78
C ASN A 598 -19.46 -11.29 2.72
N ASP A 599 -18.39 -10.54 2.95
CA ASP A 599 -17.20 -10.45 2.08
C ASP A 599 -16.20 -11.63 2.22
N SER A 600 -16.57 -12.69 2.95
CA SER A 600 -15.71 -13.88 3.07
C SER A 600 -15.63 -14.70 1.79
N VAL A 601 -16.49 -14.40 0.83
CA VAL A 601 -16.51 -14.94 -0.52
C VAL A 601 -16.46 -13.84 -1.56
N VAL A 602 -16.04 -14.23 -2.76
CA VAL A 602 -15.96 -13.39 -3.95
C VAL A 602 -16.78 -14.04 -5.05
N PRO A 603 -17.67 -13.29 -5.72
CA PRO A 603 -18.34 -13.79 -6.91
C PRO A 603 -17.38 -13.79 -8.09
N ILE A 604 -17.05 -14.97 -8.62
CA ILE A 604 -16.20 -15.10 -9.83
C ILE A 604 -17.03 -15.41 -11.10
N LYS A 605 -18.30 -15.78 -10.92
CA LYS A 605 -19.30 -15.88 -12.00
C LYS A 605 -20.43 -14.90 -11.72
N LYS A 606 -21.18 -14.55 -12.77
CA LYS A 606 -22.40 -13.72 -12.63
C LYS A 606 -23.38 -14.37 -11.65
N ILE A 607 -23.68 -13.69 -10.55
CA ILE A 607 -24.55 -14.21 -9.48
C ILE A 607 -26.05 -14.14 -9.80
N ASN A 608 -26.44 -13.45 -10.88
CA ASN A 608 -27.85 -13.18 -11.23
C ASN A 608 -28.71 -14.44 -11.27
N ASN A 609 -28.20 -15.53 -11.86
CA ASN A 609 -28.95 -16.79 -11.98
C ASN A 609 -29.26 -17.39 -10.60
N VAL A 610 -28.30 -17.37 -9.69
CA VAL A 610 -28.48 -17.88 -8.33
C VAL A 610 -29.38 -16.96 -7.51
N LEU A 611 -29.25 -15.64 -7.66
CA LEU A 611 -30.13 -14.69 -6.98
C LEU A 611 -31.59 -14.81 -7.44
N GLN A 612 -31.84 -15.15 -8.71
CA GLN A 612 -33.19 -15.49 -9.17
C GLN A 612 -33.73 -16.72 -8.43
N THR A 613 -32.94 -17.79 -8.27
CA THR A 613 -33.35 -18.97 -7.50
C THR A 613 -33.60 -18.63 -6.02
N VAL A 614 -32.76 -17.78 -5.43
CA VAL A 614 -32.94 -17.26 -4.05
C VAL A 614 -34.25 -16.47 -3.92
N ARG A 615 -34.66 -15.72 -4.95
CA ARG A 615 -35.93 -15.01 -4.94
C ARG A 615 -37.13 -15.95 -5.04
N LEU A 616 -36.99 -17.05 -5.78
CA LEU A 616 -38.07 -18.00 -6.03
C LEU A 616 -38.26 -19.04 -4.92
N THR A 617 -37.25 -19.27 -4.07
CA THR A 617 -37.38 -20.27 -2.99
C THR A 617 -38.44 -19.85 -1.98
N SER A 618 -39.39 -20.73 -1.67
CA SER A 618 -40.37 -20.53 -0.60
C SER A 618 -39.93 -21.14 0.72
N ALA A 619 -38.70 -21.68 0.82
CA ALA A 619 -38.23 -22.35 2.02
C ALA A 619 -38.10 -21.36 3.19
N GLY A 620 -38.55 -21.79 4.37
CA GLY A 620 -38.48 -21.02 5.61
C GLY A 620 -37.05 -20.64 6.00
N PHE A 621 -36.08 -21.51 5.70
CA PHE A 621 -34.64 -21.26 5.78
C PHE A 621 -33.97 -21.63 4.45
N PHE A 622 -32.99 -20.82 4.03
CA PHE A 622 -32.16 -21.15 2.89
C PHE A 622 -30.70 -20.78 3.11
N ALA A 623 -29.79 -21.51 2.48
CA ALA A 623 -28.36 -21.18 2.47
C ALA A 623 -27.71 -21.58 1.14
N MET A 624 -26.57 -20.97 0.84
CA MET A 624 -25.87 -21.23 -0.41
C MET A 624 -25.23 -22.61 -0.43
N THR A 625 -24.49 -22.96 0.63
CA THR A 625 -23.77 -24.24 0.76
C THR A 625 -23.84 -24.75 2.19
N ASP A 626 -23.58 -26.04 2.35
CA ASP A 626 -23.39 -26.71 3.62
C ASP A 626 -21.91 -27.04 3.88
N CYS A 627 -21.64 -27.54 5.07
CA CYS A 627 -20.32 -27.86 5.57
C CYS A 627 -20.41 -29.02 6.56
N PHE A 628 -19.45 -29.95 6.48
CA PHE A 628 -19.31 -31.10 7.38
C PHE A 628 -18.09 -30.96 8.31
N LEU A 629 -17.28 -29.90 8.12
CA LEU A 629 -16.16 -29.57 8.99
C LEU A 629 -16.67 -29.22 10.39
N ASP A 630 -16.16 -29.92 11.41
CA ASP A 630 -16.62 -29.81 12.80
C ASP A 630 -18.13 -30.09 12.99
N GLY A 631 -18.72 -30.92 12.12
CA GLY A 631 -20.14 -31.32 12.15
C GLY A 631 -21.02 -30.55 11.16
N TYR A 632 -22.15 -31.16 10.79
CA TYR A 632 -23.03 -30.62 9.74
C TYR A 632 -23.65 -29.26 10.09
N HIS A 633 -23.43 -28.26 9.23
CA HIS A 633 -24.03 -26.93 9.34
C HIS A 633 -24.13 -26.21 7.98
N ALA A 634 -24.97 -25.18 7.90
CA ALA A 634 -25.00 -24.26 6.75
C ALA A 634 -23.88 -23.22 6.87
N GLN A 635 -23.23 -22.84 5.76
CA GLN A 635 -22.20 -21.81 5.79
C GLN A 635 -22.81 -20.40 5.91
N SER A 636 -22.21 -19.58 6.76
CA SER A 636 -22.72 -18.24 7.12
C SER A 636 -22.50 -17.15 6.06
N TYR A 637 -21.70 -17.39 5.02
CA TYR A 637 -21.38 -16.34 4.04
C TYR A 637 -22.58 -15.93 3.17
N PHE A 638 -23.61 -16.77 3.09
CA PHE A 638 -24.85 -16.49 2.38
C PHE A 638 -25.98 -17.41 2.85
N PHE A 639 -26.91 -16.86 3.63
CA PHE A 639 -28.10 -17.58 4.10
C PHE A 639 -29.24 -16.61 4.41
N GLY A 640 -30.46 -17.11 4.62
CA GLY A 640 -31.56 -16.26 5.01
C GLY A 640 -32.82 -16.99 5.43
N TRP A 641 -33.81 -16.18 5.78
CA TRP A 641 -35.12 -16.61 6.27
C TRP A 641 -36.23 -15.97 5.44
N THR A 642 -37.40 -16.62 5.41
CA THR A 642 -38.58 -16.12 4.70
C THR A 642 -39.83 -16.15 5.56
N GLY A 643 -40.80 -15.31 5.22
CA GLY A 643 -42.18 -15.43 5.68
C GLY A 643 -42.34 -15.42 7.21
N ALA A 644 -43.09 -16.39 7.73
CA ALA A 644 -43.45 -16.45 9.15
C ALA A 644 -42.24 -16.64 10.10
N ASN A 645 -41.12 -17.16 9.59
CA ASN A 645 -39.91 -17.37 10.38
C ASN A 645 -39.28 -16.05 10.84
N ILE A 646 -39.28 -15.03 9.97
CA ILE A 646 -38.74 -13.69 10.29
C ILE A 646 -39.49 -13.07 11.47
N LYS A 647 -40.81 -13.27 11.52
CA LYS A 647 -41.68 -12.70 12.56
C LYS A 647 -41.67 -13.50 13.87
N SER A 648 -40.91 -14.60 13.94
CA SER A 648 -40.84 -15.46 15.12
C SER A 648 -40.10 -14.80 16.27
N SER A 649 -40.69 -14.81 17.46
CA SER A 649 -40.03 -14.39 18.69
C SER A 649 -38.80 -15.24 19.03
N VAL A 650 -38.78 -16.51 18.62
CA VAL A 650 -37.64 -17.42 18.82
C VAL A 650 -36.43 -16.96 18.00
N LEU A 651 -36.65 -16.61 16.73
CA LEU A 651 -35.59 -16.11 15.86
C LEU A 651 -35.08 -14.75 16.37
N LYS A 652 -35.99 -13.87 16.78
CA LYS A 652 -35.64 -12.57 17.36
C LYS A 652 -34.78 -12.72 18.63
N ALA A 653 -35.19 -13.59 19.55
CA ALA A 653 -34.45 -13.85 20.78
C ALA A 653 -33.04 -14.42 20.53
N PHE A 654 -32.87 -15.26 19.50
CA PHE A 654 -31.55 -15.73 19.09
C PHE A 654 -30.62 -14.58 18.71
N TRP A 655 -31.09 -13.65 17.88
CA TRP A 655 -30.29 -12.49 17.44
C TRP A 655 -30.06 -11.46 18.55
N GLU A 656 -31.03 -11.28 19.45
CA GLU A 656 -30.87 -10.43 20.64
C GLU A 656 -29.81 -10.99 21.61
N GLY A 657 -29.62 -12.31 21.64
CA GLY A 657 -28.64 -13.01 22.49
C GLY A 657 -27.27 -13.27 21.84
N ILE A 658 -26.91 -12.61 20.74
CA ILE A 658 -25.57 -12.71 20.15
C ILE A 658 -24.56 -11.95 21.01
N ASP A 659 -23.54 -12.67 21.49
CA ASP A 659 -22.37 -12.14 22.19
C ASP A 659 -21.22 -11.88 21.20
N TYR A 660 -20.36 -10.93 21.56
CA TYR A 660 -19.23 -10.55 20.72
C TYR A 660 -18.09 -11.54 20.91
N CYS A 661 -18.09 -12.56 20.05
CA CYS A 661 -17.04 -13.58 20.03
C CYS A 661 -15.69 -12.98 19.62
N SER A 662 -14.62 -13.46 20.26
CA SER A 662 -13.24 -13.01 20.00
C SER A 662 -12.56 -13.85 18.92
N THR A 663 -13.12 -15.02 18.58
CA THR A 663 -12.56 -15.92 17.57
C THR A 663 -13.62 -16.46 16.61
N LYS A 664 -13.20 -16.80 15.38
CA LYS A 664 -14.07 -17.46 14.38
C LYS A 664 -14.56 -18.83 14.83
N ALA A 665 -13.76 -19.58 15.59
CA ALA A 665 -14.15 -20.89 16.10
C ALA A 665 -15.32 -20.78 17.11
N GLU A 666 -15.33 -19.73 17.93
CA GLU A 666 -16.47 -19.43 18.80
C GLU A 666 -17.73 -19.09 17.99
N VAL A 667 -17.61 -18.26 16.94
CA VAL A 667 -18.74 -17.94 16.05
C VAL A 667 -19.32 -19.21 15.42
N ILE A 668 -18.47 -20.10 14.89
CA ILE A 668 -18.92 -21.36 14.27
C ILE A 668 -19.60 -22.25 15.31
N SER A 669 -18.94 -22.47 16.45
CA SER A 669 -19.42 -23.35 17.52
C SER A 669 -20.72 -22.84 18.16
N GLN A 670 -20.82 -21.54 18.39
CA GLN A 670 -21.94 -20.94 19.12
C GLN A 670 -23.12 -20.56 18.22
N TYR A 671 -22.87 -20.16 16.97
CA TYR A 671 -23.90 -19.59 16.10
C TYR A 671 -24.08 -20.35 14.78
N GLU A 672 -23.03 -20.56 13.96
CA GLU A 672 -23.19 -21.19 12.64
C GLU A 672 -23.79 -22.60 12.74
N LYS A 673 -23.31 -23.42 13.69
CA LYS A 673 -23.86 -24.76 13.93
C LYS A 673 -25.33 -24.72 14.36
N LYS A 674 -25.75 -23.68 15.06
CA LYS A 674 -27.12 -23.54 15.57
C LYS A 674 -28.08 -23.01 14.52
N ILE A 675 -27.61 -22.27 13.51
CA ILE A 675 -28.51 -21.50 12.63
C ILE A 675 -29.43 -22.40 11.78
N ILE A 676 -28.91 -23.49 11.22
CA ILE A 676 -29.73 -24.46 10.49
C ILE A 676 -30.60 -25.29 11.44
N HIS A 677 -30.18 -25.48 12.69
CA HIS A 677 -30.97 -26.20 13.70
C HIS A 677 -32.13 -25.35 14.22
N LEU A 678 -32.00 -24.01 14.21
CA LEU A 678 -33.09 -23.10 14.55
C LEU A 678 -34.29 -23.29 13.63
N SER A 679 -34.09 -23.59 12.33
CA SER A 679 -35.21 -23.75 11.40
C SER A 679 -36.22 -24.80 11.87
N LYS A 680 -35.76 -25.87 12.53
CA LYS A 680 -36.60 -26.93 13.11
C LYS A 680 -37.51 -26.45 14.25
N LEU A 681 -37.18 -25.31 14.86
CA LEU A 681 -37.91 -24.70 15.98
C LEU A 681 -38.78 -23.51 15.53
N LEU A 682 -38.77 -23.16 14.24
CA LEU A 682 -39.51 -22.04 13.69
C LEU A 682 -40.82 -22.51 13.01
N PRO A 683 -41.79 -21.60 12.78
CA PRO A 683 -43.08 -21.94 12.20
C PRO A 683 -43.02 -22.69 10.86
N ASP A 684 -42.03 -22.39 10.03
CA ASP A 684 -41.75 -23.10 8.78
C ASP A 684 -40.37 -23.77 8.86
N ALA A 685 -40.40 -25.10 9.04
CA ALA A 685 -39.18 -25.91 9.16
C ALA A 685 -38.55 -26.30 7.82
N THR A 686 -39.10 -25.84 6.68
CA THR A 686 -38.53 -26.16 5.37
C THR A 686 -37.16 -25.51 5.18
N THR A 687 -36.22 -26.29 4.66
CA THR A 687 -34.83 -25.87 4.42
C THR A 687 -34.44 -26.10 2.97
N HIS A 688 -33.73 -25.16 2.35
CA HIS A 688 -33.16 -25.32 1.02
C HIS A 688 -31.69 -24.91 1.01
N ILE A 689 -30.79 -25.86 0.74
CA ILE A 689 -29.37 -25.60 0.48
C ILE A 689 -29.15 -25.67 -1.03
N PHE A 690 -28.84 -24.55 -1.68
CA PHE A 690 -28.82 -24.47 -3.16
C PHE A 690 -27.73 -25.32 -3.81
N PHE A 691 -26.59 -25.43 -3.15
CA PHE A 691 -25.44 -26.20 -3.57
C PHE A 691 -25.02 -27.13 -2.43
N ALA A 692 -25.90 -28.06 -2.07
CA ALA A 692 -25.61 -29.03 -1.02
C ALA A 692 -24.46 -29.96 -1.46
N THR A 693 -23.57 -30.29 -0.53
CA THR A 693 -22.40 -31.13 -0.81
C THR A 693 -22.84 -32.50 -1.35
N THR A 694 -23.94 -33.05 -0.85
CA THR A 694 -24.51 -34.33 -1.31
C THR A 694 -25.12 -34.27 -2.70
N ASP A 695 -25.61 -33.11 -3.13
CA ASP A 695 -26.18 -32.94 -4.47
C ASP A 695 -25.06 -32.84 -5.52
N ILE A 696 -23.91 -32.27 -5.13
CA ILE A 696 -22.76 -32.06 -6.01
C ILE A 696 -21.85 -33.28 -6.09
N LEU A 697 -21.52 -33.88 -4.95
CA LEU A 697 -20.56 -34.99 -4.85
C LEU A 697 -21.24 -36.36 -4.71
N GLY A 698 -22.57 -36.39 -4.69
CA GLY A 698 -23.38 -37.59 -4.50
C GLY A 698 -23.67 -37.93 -3.03
N PRO A 699 -24.59 -38.87 -2.78
CA PRO A 699 -25.11 -39.17 -1.44
C PRO A 699 -24.04 -39.67 -0.46
N SER A 700 -22.97 -40.30 -0.97
CA SER A 700 -21.85 -40.76 -0.15
C SER A 700 -21.07 -39.62 0.51
N ALA A 701 -21.22 -38.39 0.02
CA ALA A 701 -20.55 -37.22 0.59
C ALA A 701 -21.05 -36.87 2.00
N ALA A 702 -22.23 -37.35 2.39
CA ALA A 702 -22.75 -37.20 3.75
C ALA A 702 -21.89 -37.92 4.82
N PHE A 703 -21.03 -38.86 4.40
CA PHE A 703 -20.12 -39.61 5.27
C PHE A 703 -18.70 -39.01 5.33
N LEU A 704 -18.44 -37.90 4.62
CA LEU A 704 -17.15 -37.23 4.67
C LEU A 704 -17.03 -36.44 5.98
N GLU A 705 -16.32 -37.01 6.95
CA GLU A 705 -15.94 -36.30 8.17
C GLU A 705 -14.93 -35.19 7.85
N GLU A 706 -15.05 -34.06 8.54
CA GLU A 706 -14.14 -32.91 8.40
C GLU A 706 -14.05 -32.27 7.00
N PHE A 707 -15.13 -32.36 6.21
CA PHE A 707 -15.13 -31.84 4.83
C PHE A 707 -15.85 -30.50 4.66
N SER A 708 -15.27 -29.60 3.86
CA SER A 708 -15.90 -28.33 3.46
C SER A 708 -15.80 -28.15 1.95
N ILE A 709 -16.92 -28.26 1.24
CA ILE A 709 -16.97 -28.14 -0.22
C ILE A 709 -16.41 -26.79 -0.71
N THR A 710 -16.58 -25.71 0.06
CA THR A 710 -16.04 -24.38 -0.27
C THR A 710 -14.53 -24.21 -0.05
N HIS A 711 -13.86 -25.16 0.61
CA HIS A 711 -12.41 -25.14 0.81
C HIS A 711 -11.69 -26.18 -0.06
N THR A 712 -12.20 -27.42 -0.09
CA THR A 712 -11.54 -28.56 -0.76
C THR A 712 -12.22 -28.97 -2.06
N GLY A 713 -13.53 -28.72 -2.19
CA GLY A 713 -14.34 -29.10 -3.36
C GLY A 713 -14.76 -27.94 -4.26
N TRP A 714 -14.06 -26.80 -4.19
CA TRP A 714 -14.51 -25.55 -4.81
C TRP A 714 -14.65 -25.64 -6.34
N ARG A 715 -13.82 -26.46 -7.02
CA ARG A 715 -13.94 -26.68 -8.48
C ARG A 715 -15.30 -27.28 -8.85
N ALA A 716 -15.67 -28.36 -8.17
CA ALA A 716 -16.97 -29.01 -8.35
C ALA A 716 -18.13 -28.05 -8.03
N LEU A 717 -17.96 -27.18 -7.04
CA LEU A 717 -18.93 -26.14 -6.70
C LEU A 717 -19.16 -25.17 -7.87
N LEU A 718 -18.08 -24.71 -8.51
CA LEU A 718 -18.14 -23.80 -9.65
C LEU A 718 -18.71 -24.46 -10.90
N GLU A 719 -18.33 -25.70 -11.18
CA GLU A 719 -18.82 -26.50 -12.31
C GLU A 719 -20.32 -26.73 -12.23
N ASN A 720 -20.85 -26.88 -11.01
CA ASN A 720 -22.29 -27.01 -10.76
C ASN A 720 -23.03 -25.67 -10.71
N GLY A 721 -22.35 -24.55 -10.99
CA GLY A 721 -22.99 -23.23 -11.17
C GLY A 721 -23.01 -22.35 -9.93
N CYS A 722 -22.36 -22.73 -8.83
CA CYS A 722 -22.17 -21.80 -7.71
C CYS A 722 -21.20 -20.69 -8.14
N PRO A 723 -21.51 -19.42 -7.89
CA PRO A 723 -20.68 -18.32 -8.38
C PRO A 723 -19.60 -17.89 -7.38
N PHE A 724 -19.58 -18.46 -6.18
CA PHE A 724 -18.78 -17.97 -5.06
C PHE A 724 -17.52 -18.82 -4.83
N VAL A 725 -16.43 -18.13 -4.54
CA VAL A 725 -15.18 -18.72 -4.04
C VAL A 725 -14.80 -18.02 -2.74
N LYS A 726 -14.29 -18.75 -1.74
CA LYS A 726 -13.79 -18.13 -0.51
C LYS A 726 -12.62 -17.20 -0.83
N SER A 727 -12.64 -15.96 -0.34
CA SER A 727 -11.55 -14.99 -0.62
C SER A 727 -10.18 -15.49 -0.11
N ARG A 728 -10.17 -16.43 0.84
CA ARG A 728 -8.96 -17.12 1.29
C ARG A 728 -8.31 -18.01 0.21
N LEU A 729 -9.08 -18.57 -0.72
CA LEU A 729 -8.52 -19.35 -1.83
C LEU A 729 -7.72 -18.45 -2.78
N LEU A 730 -8.12 -17.19 -2.95
CA LEU A 730 -7.35 -16.20 -3.71
C LEU A 730 -6.01 -15.87 -3.04
N SER A 731 -5.88 -16.12 -1.73
CA SER A 731 -4.63 -15.92 -1.00
C SER A 731 -3.67 -17.11 -1.04
N ALA A 732 -4.04 -18.24 -1.65
CA ALA A 732 -3.33 -19.52 -1.57
C ALA A 732 -2.15 -19.72 -2.55
N GLY A 733 -1.92 -18.82 -3.51
CA GLY A 733 -0.79 -18.87 -4.46
C GLY A 733 -1.20 -18.60 -5.90
N SER A 734 -0.23 -18.38 -6.80
CA SER A 734 -0.45 -18.11 -8.24
C SER A 734 -1.21 -19.23 -8.95
N ASP A 735 -1.01 -20.48 -8.53
CA ASP A 735 -1.54 -21.66 -9.22
C ASP A 735 -3.06 -21.76 -9.06
N VAL A 736 -3.59 -21.46 -7.86
CA VAL A 736 -5.05 -21.42 -7.62
C VAL A 736 -5.70 -20.26 -8.39
N ILE A 737 -5.00 -19.12 -8.49
CA ILE A 737 -5.50 -17.96 -9.25
C ILE A 737 -5.49 -18.26 -10.76
N SER A 738 -4.46 -18.96 -11.24
CA SER A 738 -4.37 -19.44 -12.62
C SER A 738 -5.50 -20.40 -12.94
N ASP A 739 -5.77 -21.39 -12.08
CA ASP A 739 -6.89 -22.31 -12.26
C ASP A 739 -8.24 -21.57 -12.26
N LEU A 740 -8.42 -20.60 -11.36
CA LEU A 740 -9.65 -19.80 -11.29
C LEU A 740 -9.87 -18.94 -12.54
N SER A 741 -8.80 -18.59 -13.27
CA SER A 741 -8.88 -17.82 -14.52
C SER A 741 -9.66 -18.57 -15.62
N GLU A 742 -9.72 -19.91 -15.55
CA GLU A 742 -10.48 -20.75 -16.49
C GLU A 742 -12.00 -20.71 -16.22
N TYR A 743 -12.41 -20.28 -15.03
CA TYR A 743 -13.82 -20.33 -14.57
C TYR A 743 -14.48 -18.95 -14.44
N THR A 744 -13.75 -17.87 -14.69
CA THR A 744 -14.14 -16.48 -14.39
C THR A 744 -14.16 -15.60 -15.63
N GLU A 745 -15.10 -14.66 -15.70
CA GLU A 745 -15.08 -13.55 -16.67
C GLU A 745 -14.25 -12.35 -16.17
N THR A 746 -13.75 -12.44 -14.93
CA THR A 746 -12.98 -11.39 -14.25
C THR A 746 -11.50 -11.46 -14.65
N SER A 747 -10.86 -10.32 -14.88
CA SER A 747 -9.43 -10.32 -15.26
C SER A 747 -8.54 -10.91 -14.16
N LEU A 748 -7.47 -11.61 -14.56
CA LEU A 748 -6.45 -12.12 -13.65
C LEU A 748 -5.87 -11.00 -12.76
N GLY A 749 -5.69 -9.81 -13.33
CA GLY A 749 -5.24 -8.61 -12.63
C GLY A 749 -6.18 -8.22 -11.49
N ALA A 750 -7.49 -8.16 -11.72
CA ALA A 750 -8.46 -7.81 -10.68
C ALA A 750 -8.53 -8.85 -9.55
N LEU A 751 -8.38 -10.14 -9.86
CA LEU A 751 -8.28 -11.20 -8.84
C LEU A 751 -7.01 -11.09 -8.00
N LEU A 752 -5.89 -10.73 -8.62
CA LEU A 752 -4.61 -10.48 -7.93
C LEU A 752 -4.71 -9.24 -7.04
N THR A 753 -5.21 -8.12 -7.58
CA THR A 753 -5.45 -6.88 -6.82
C THR A 753 -6.36 -7.14 -5.65
N HIS A 754 -7.50 -7.83 -5.83
CA HIS A 754 -8.39 -8.17 -4.71
C HIS A 754 -7.73 -9.10 -3.68
N ALA A 755 -6.93 -10.07 -4.12
CA ALA A 755 -6.16 -10.91 -3.21
C ALA A 755 -5.17 -10.09 -2.38
N GLU A 756 -4.55 -9.07 -2.98
CA GLU A 756 -3.66 -8.11 -2.32
C GLU A 756 -4.42 -7.16 -1.38
N THR A 757 -5.55 -6.60 -1.80
CA THR A 757 -6.42 -5.74 -0.97
C THR A 757 -6.97 -6.51 0.23
N VAL A 758 -7.50 -7.72 0.06
CA VAL A 758 -7.98 -8.56 1.18
C VAL A 758 -6.83 -8.99 2.09
N ARG A 759 -5.61 -9.16 1.55
CA ARG A 759 -4.40 -9.36 2.36
C ARG A 759 -4.06 -8.10 3.16
N PHE A 760 -4.18 -6.91 2.57
CA PHE A 760 -3.85 -5.61 3.15
C PHE A 760 -4.86 -5.10 4.18
N ASP A 761 -6.17 -5.27 3.94
CA ASP A 761 -7.20 -4.80 4.85
C ASP A 761 -7.24 -5.66 6.12
N ARG A 762 -7.12 -7.00 5.97
CA ARG A 762 -7.17 -7.98 7.07
C ARG A 762 -5.86 -8.07 7.87
N LEU A 763 -4.83 -7.31 7.47
CA LEU A 763 -3.53 -7.04 8.12
C LEU A 763 -3.66 -5.91 9.15
#